data_AF-A0A6P0HGH2-F1
#
_entry.id   AF-A0A6P0HGH2-F1
#
_cell.length_a   1.000
_cell.length_b   1.000
_cell.length_c   1.000
_cell.angle_alpha   90.00
_cell.angle_beta   90.00
_cell.angle_gamma   90.00
#
_symmetry.space_group_name_H-M   'P 1'
#
loop_
_entity.id
_entity.type
_entity.pdbx_description
1 polymer ?
#
loop_
_entity_poly.entity_id
_entity_poly.type
_entity_poly.pdbx_seq_one_letter_code
_entity_poly.pdbx_strand_id
1 'polypeptide(L)'
;MSNPSDPYPQQGGQPPQPGAPGYGAPQGQPGWGQQPPPPPGQPGQPGPQGQPWGAPPPQGQPGGYPQQGYPQGPPQGQQEWGQQGYGQPGYGAPQAPPRPSVPKVNPFAGTPISDYVRDGGAFLLLLAPLWTLWDSNGVGAERWWVWVSALIGIFSVAVPYLVKSNVLPIPPVQVTLAKAALLLPYLGSVLAALINELISGGSSFDGKIGAGVALAMAGAVIAISPRQSEETNGQAAGEAIWWKATWILAWVTVGLAVLTFLLYIVWGLAEDAEIFDPFLAFAALVLVAVVVPVVAIAWPTLTLMKRSEEARLVLATLLLVGLVTAMFAGEDGSIFDADLHGWNVPGSTFFTVGLLAGLLVTRPVQRATTPQEPFWAWVGAAKLALYVNAAVVALTVVATLLVLIYFQTEDFAPDGFTGSTIVSLVFGVIAIALAIIPTTMLSDPRKGRLVVVGMVAGNFVLGIVYVAVLNGSDVFNGYSLSVYQAGAWLGLSGLAIAALTAPPSIRNVLGSILPQGNQQAGAPQGGYGQPGQPGQYGQPGPQGGYGQPQGQPGPYGAPQGQPGQQWPQQGQPGQQGGYGQPQGQPGQPGPYGAPQGQPGQQWPQQGQPGQQGGYGQPQGQPGQPGQPGQYGAPQGQPGQQAWGAPQGQPGQQPPAPQDDPSEQTIVRPPAGDTSQFERPQDPPRH
;
A
#
# COMPACT_ATOMS: atom_id res chain seq x y z
N MET A 1 70.00 4.93 -35.45
CA MET A 1 70.17 3.49 -35.79
C MET A 1 68.78 2.89 -35.87
N SER A 2 68.33 2.15 -36.88
CA SER A 2 68.79 2.01 -38.29
C SER A 2 67.60 1.52 -39.14
N ASN A 3 67.42 2.05 -40.35
CA ASN A 3 66.46 1.56 -41.37
C ASN A 3 67.10 0.37 -42.15
N PRO A 4 66.51 -0.32 -43.18
CA PRO A 4 65.40 0.11 -44.08
C PRO A 4 64.42 -0.97 -44.68
N SER A 5 63.56 -0.49 -45.60
CA SER A 5 63.17 -1.06 -46.92
C SER A 5 61.95 -1.99 -47.17
N ASP A 6 61.22 -1.61 -48.23
CA ASP A 6 60.04 -2.16 -48.93
C ASP A 6 60.40 -3.30 -49.95
N PRO A 7 59.72 -3.62 -51.11
CA PRO A 7 58.40 -3.21 -51.68
C PRO A 7 57.54 -4.24 -52.51
N TYR A 8 56.21 -3.97 -52.66
CA TYR A 8 55.29 -4.23 -53.82
C TYR A 8 55.11 -5.67 -54.42
N PRO A 9 54.21 -5.96 -55.43
CA PRO A 9 53.21 -5.14 -56.17
C PRO A 9 51.74 -5.70 -56.35
N GLN A 10 50.83 -4.76 -56.67
CA GLN A 10 49.60 -4.78 -57.50
C GLN A 10 48.83 -6.07 -57.93
N GLN A 11 47.51 -6.08 -57.69
CA GLN A 11 46.36 -6.21 -58.64
C GLN A 11 45.03 -6.35 -57.83
N GLY A 12 43.83 -5.91 -58.24
CA GLY A 12 43.38 -5.06 -59.35
C GLY A 12 41.84 -5.04 -59.40
N GLY A 13 41.18 -3.87 -59.44
CA GLY A 13 39.70 -3.76 -59.43
C GLY A 13 39.18 -2.32 -59.59
N GLN A 14 38.09 -2.13 -60.34
CA GLN A 14 37.62 -0.81 -60.79
C GLN A 14 36.54 -0.20 -59.88
N PRO A 15 36.55 1.13 -59.65
CA PRO A 15 35.42 1.85 -59.04
C PRO A 15 34.38 2.29 -60.09
N PRO A 16 33.07 2.15 -59.84
CA PRO A 16 32.02 2.78 -60.65
C PRO A 16 31.90 4.28 -60.34
N GLN A 17 31.65 5.10 -61.37
CA GLN A 17 31.44 6.55 -61.24
C GLN A 17 30.00 6.90 -60.80
N PRO A 18 29.80 7.99 -60.03
CA PRO A 18 28.47 8.53 -59.77
C PRO A 18 27.97 9.38 -60.97
N GLY A 19 26.89 8.94 -61.61
CA GLY A 19 26.11 9.73 -62.57
C GLY A 19 25.03 10.57 -61.87
N ALA A 20 24.75 11.77 -62.39
CA ALA A 20 23.82 12.74 -61.80
C ALA A 20 22.38 12.62 -62.37
N PRO A 21 21.43 13.55 -62.11
CA PRO A 21 20.29 13.23 -61.25
C PRO A 21 18.95 13.08 -62.00
N GLY A 22 18.14 12.09 -61.60
CA GLY A 22 16.77 11.89 -62.06
C GLY A 22 15.74 12.34 -61.02
N TYR A 23 14.69 13.04 -61.46
CA TYR A 23 13.59 13.47 -60.58
C TYR A 23 12.66 12.30 -60.21
N GLY A 24 12.35 12.15 -58.92
CA GLY A 24 11.38 11.17 -58.43
C GLY A 24 10.96 11.46 -56.98
N ALA A 25 9.75 11.97 -56.78
CA ALA A 25 9.16 12.25 -55.47
C ALA A 25 8.50 10.98 -54.86
N PRO A 26 8.36 10.88 -53.52
CA PRO A 26 8.20 9.58 -52.85
C PRO A 26 6.76 9.07 -52.75
N GLN A 27 6.61 7.74 -52.68
CA GLN A 27 5.43 7.03 -52.20
C GLN A 27 5.88 5.87 -51.29
N GLY A 28 5.15 5.60 -50.19
CA GLY A 28 5.49 4.47 -49.31
C GLY A 28 5.22 4.64 -47.80
N GLN A 29 4.17 5.35 -47.38
CA GLN A 29 3.70 5.24 -45.99
C GLN A 29 2.75 4.03 -45.83
N PRO A 30 2.84 3.24 -44.74
CA PRO A 30 1.84 2.22 -44.43
C PRO A 30 0.47 2.86 -44.19
N GLY A 31 -0.56 2.37 -44.90
CA GLY A 31 -1.89 2.97 -44.89
C GLY A 31 -2.71 2.65 -43.64
N TRP A 32 -3.46 3.65 -43.15
CA TRP A 32 -4.53 3.44 -42.18
C TRP A 32 -5.75 2.80 -42.85
N GLY A 33 -6.34 1.79 -42.21
CA GLY A 33 -7.53 1.10 -42.73
C GLY A 33 -8.77 2.01 -42.76
N GLN A 34 -9.36 2.19 -43.93
CA GLN A 34 -10.63 2.91 -44.10
C GLN A 34 -11.82 1.97 -43.86
N GLN A 35 -12.92 2.52 -43.34
CA GLN A 35 -14.20 1.82 -43.27
C GLN A 35 -14.83 1.74 -44.69
N PRO A 36 -15.53 0.64 -45.04
CA PRO A 36 -16.19 0.52 -46.33
C PRO A 36 -17.41 1.47 -46.42
N PRO A 37 -17.71 2.03 -47.61
CA PRO A 37 -18.86 2.90 -47.80
C PRO A 37 -20.20 2.13 -47.81
N PRO A 38 -21.33 2.78 -47.48
CA PRO A 38 -22.66 2.18 -47.62
C PRO A 38 -23.04 1.96 -49.10
N PRO A 39 -23.85 0.93 -49.41
CA PRO A 39 -24.25 0.63 -50.79
C PRO A 39 -25.26 1.65 -51.36
N PRO A 40 -25.29 1.85 -52.69
CA PRO A 40 -26.23 2.76 -53.34
C PRO A 40 -27.67 2.25 -53.27
N GLY A 41 -28.63 3.18 -53.13
CA GLY A 41 -30.04 2.87 -52.91
C GLY A 41 -30.82 2.40 -54.14
N GLN A 42 -31.87 1.60 -53.90
CA GLN A 42 -32.89 1.25 -54.89
C GLN A 42 -34.02 2.29 -54.93
N PRO A 43 -34.69 2.50 -56.08
CA PRO A 43 -35.68 3.56 -56.24
C PRO A 43 -37.11 3.15 -55.85
N GLY A 44 -37.76 4.01 -55.04
CA GLY A 44 -39.17 4.37 -55.20
C GLY A 44 -40.27 3.46 -54.64
N GLN A 45 -40.91 3.92 -53.56
CA GLN A 45 -42.37 3.82 -53.39
C GLN A 45 -42.94 5.17 -52.93
N PRO A 46 -44.22 5.50 -53.22
CA PRO A 46 -44.76 6.85 -53.03
C PRO A 46 -45.25 7.10 -51.61
N GLY A 47 -44.96 8.29 -51.05
CA GLY A 47 -45.54 8.72 -49.78
C GLY A 47 -46.94 9.32 -49.94
N PRO A 48 -47.85 9.14 -48.96
CA PRO A 48 -49.14 9.81 -48.93
C PRO A 48 -48.99 11.32 -48.65
N GLN A 49 -50.01 12.09 -49.05
CA GLN A 49 -49.95 13.55 -49.11
C GLN A 49 -50.15 14.23 -47.75
N GLY A 50 -49.50 15.39 -47.57
CA GLY A 50 -49.40 16.07 -46.27
C GLY A 50 -50.62 16.88 -45.83
N GLN A 51 -50.51 17.46 -44.63
CA GLN A 51 -51.42 18.47 -44.07
C GLN A 51 -50.64 19.69 -43.53
N PRO A 52 -51.27 20.87 -43.40
CA PRO A 52 -50.55 22.15 -43.38
C PRO A 52 -50.28 22.73 -41.97
N TRP A 53 -49.47 23.79 -41.95
CA TRP A 53 -49.16 24.63 -40.78
C TRP A 53 -50.41 25.25 -40.13
N GLY A 54 -50.41 25.34 -38.79
CA GLY A 54 -51.44 26.07 -38.05
C GLY A 54 -51.13 26.34 -36.56
N ALA A 55 -51.51 27.54 -36.12
CA ALA A 55 -51.67 28.03 -34.74
C ALA A 55 -50.44 28.13 -33.79
N PRO A 56 -50.12 29.35 -33.27
CA PRO A 56 -49.32 29.53 -32.05
C PRO A 56 -50.20 29.39 -30.78
N PRO A 57 -49.60 29.15 -29.58
CA PRO A 57 -50.36 29.01 -28.34
C PRO A 57 -50.94 30.36 -27.82
N PRO A 58 -52.05 30.36 -27.06
CA PRO A 58 -52.77 31.57 -26.70
C PRO A 58 -52.15 32.33 -25.51
N GLN A 59 -52.29 33.66 -25.52
CA GLN A 59 -52.08 34.49 -24.33
C GLN A 59 -53.32 34.46 -23.42
N GLY A 60 -53.13 34.18 -22.13
CA GLY A 60 -54.15 34.32 -21.09
C GLY A 60 -53.79 35.46 -20.13
N GLN A 61 -54.76 36.34 -19.83
CA GLN A 61 -54.56 37.53 -18.99
C GLN A 61 -54.83 37.28 -17.48
N PRO A 62 -54.41 38.18 -16.57
CA PRO A 62 -54.26 37.86 -15.15
C PRO A 62 -55.55 37.96 -14.33
N GLY A 63 -55.69 37.05 -13.35
CA GLY A 63 -56.58 37.19 -12.19
C GLY A 63 -55.76 37.49 -10.92
N GLY A 64 -56.27 38.34 -10.04
CA GLY A 64 -55.55 38.82 -8.85
C GLY A 64 -56.15 38.37 -7.50
N TYR A 65 -55.93 39.21 -6.48
CA TYR A 65 -56.36 39.08 -5.08
C TYR A 65 -55.60 38.03 -4.23
N PRO A 66 -55.45 38.26 -2.90
CA PRO A 66 -55.13 39.54 -2.27
C PRO A 66 -53.96 39.43 -1.27
N GLN A 67 -53.52 40.58 -0.71
CA GLN A 67 -52.69 40.59 0.50
C GLN A 67 -53.48 40.07 1.70
N GLN A 68 -52.82 39.34 2.60
CA GLN A 68 -53.11 39.36 4.04
C GLN A 68 -51.81 39.22 4.84
N GLY A 69 -51.75 39.84 6.01
CA GLY A 69 -50.49 40.18 6.68
C GLY A 69 -50.04 39.21 7.77
N TYR A 70 -48.81 39.46 8.26
CA TYR A 70 -48.30 38.91 9.51
C TYR A 70 -49.17 39.32 10.70
N PRO A 71 -49.12 38.54 11.79
CA PRO A 71 -48.62 39.14 13.03
C PRO A 71 -47.45 38.36 13.64
N GLN A 72 -46.70 39.05 14.50
CA GLN A 72 -45.61 38.52 15.32
C GLN A 72 -46.16 37.92 16.63
N GLY A 73 -45.45 36.98 17.26
CA GLY A 73 -45.76 36.53 18.62
C GLY A 73 -45.04 35.24 19.06
N PRO A 74 -44.17 35.27 20.08
CA PRO A 74 -43.56 34.08 20.67
C PRO A 74 -44.38 33.52 21.85
N PRO A 75 -44.26 32.22 22.12
CA PRO A 75 -43.79 31.76 23.45
C PRO A 75 -42.80 30.58 23.30
N GLN A 76 -41.69 30.42 24.04
CA GLN A 76 -41.50 30.28 25.49
C GLN A 76 -42.46 29.29 26.17
N GLY A 77 -42.00 28.08 26.54
CA GLY A 77 -42.79 27.20 27.42
C GLY A 77 -42.43 25.72 27.36
N GLN A 78 -41.67 25.28 28.36
CA GLN A 78 -41.76 24.00 29.09
C GLN A 78 -42.09 22.69 28.32
N GLN A 79 -41.18 21.73 28.43
CA GLN A 79 -41.45 20.30 28.23
C GLN A 79 -42.22 19.76 29.45
N GLU A 80 -43.53 19.54 29.33
CA GLU A 80 -44.31 18.92 30.39
C GLU A 80 -44.38 17.40 30.21
N TRP A 81 -44.07 16.65 31.28
CA TRP A 81 -44.01 15.18 31.25
C TRP A 81 -45.40 14.55 31.44
N GLY A 82 -45.65 13.49 30.66
CA GLY A 82 -46.98 13.01 30.35
C GLY A 82 -47.90 12.62 31.52
N GLN A 83 -49.20 12.88 31.31
CA GLN A 83 -50.28 12.14 31.95
C GLN A 83 -51.10 11.39 30.90
N GLN A 84 -51.40 10.11 31.16
CA GLN A 84 -52.31 9.32 30.35
C GLN A 84 -53.77 9.63 30.74
N GLY A 85 -54.31 10.71 30.17
CA GLY A 85 -55.72 11.08 30.34
C GLY A 85 -56.66 10.12 29.58
N TYR A 86 -57.58 9.47 30.29
CA TYR A 86 -58.59 8.61 29.69
C TYR A 86 -59.73 9.43 29.03
N GLY A 87 -59.87 9.28 27.72
CA GLY A 87 -61.13 9.34 26.98
C GLY A 87 -62.06 10.54 27.17
N GLN A 88 -61.94 11.55 26.29
CA GLN A 88 -63.11 12.28 25.79
C GLN A 88 -63.21 12.11 24.27
N PRO A 89 -64.41 11.82 23.70
CA PRO A 89 -64.65 11.83 22.26
C PRO A 89 -64.79 13.28 21.77
N GLY A 90 -63.67 14.01 21.72
CA GLY A 90 -63.61 15.36 21.16
C GLY A 90 -63.87 15.35 19.66
N TYR A 91 -64.62 16.34 19.16
CA TYR A 91 -64.88 16.51 17.73
C TYR A 91 -63.56 16.67 16.96
N GLY A 92 -63.46 16.00 15.81
CA GLY A 92 -62.20 15.81 15.10
C GLY A 92 -61.56 17.12 14.62
N ALA A 93 -60.56 17.61 15.35
CA ALA A 93 -59.55 18.49 14.80
C ALA A 93 -58.87 17.78 13.61
N PRO A 94 -58.72 18.42 12.43
CA PRO A 94 -58.03 17.79 11.31
C PRO A 94 -56.63 17.35 11.71
N GLN A 95 -56.32 16.06 11.54
CA GLN A 95 -54.96 15.57 11.72
C GLN A 95 -54.05 16.34 10.76
N ALA A 96 -53.13 17.12 11.31
CA ALA A 96 -52.12 17.80 10.51
C ALA A 96 -51.39 16.75 9.66
N PRO A 97 -51.28 16.92 8.33
CA PRO A 97 -50.72 15.90 7.47
C PRO A 97 -49.31 15.53 7.95
N PRO A 98 -48.97 14.23 8.02
CA PRO A 98 -47.71 13.78 8.59
C PRO A 98 -46.56 14.49 7.87
N ARG A 99 -45.77 15.26 8.63
CA ARG A 99 -44.65 16.03 8.07
C ARG A 99 -43.77 15.08 7.26
N PRO A 100 -43.50 15.36 5.97
CA PRO A 100 -42.66 14.48 5.16
C PRO A 100 -41.35 14.19 5.88
N SER A 101 -41.08 12.91 6.17
CA SER A 101 -39.86 12.49 6.83
C SER A 101 -38.69 12.83 5.90
N VAL A 102 -37.92 13.85 6.27
CA VAL A 102 -36.73 14.27 5.51
C VAL A 102 -35.86 13.03 5.31
N PRO A 103 -35.63 12.58 4.06
CA PRO A 103 -34.91 11.34 3.82
C PRO A 103 -33.52 11.41 4.46
N LYS A 104 -33.18 10.44 5.30
CA LYS A 104 -31.88 10.37 5.97
C LYS A 104 -30.80 10.12 4.92
N VAL A 105 -30.21 11.20 4.40
CA VAL A 105 -29.15 11.15 3.39
C VAL A 105 -27.99 10.35 3.95
N ASN A 106 -27.65 9.25 3.29
CA ASN A 106 -26.52 8.42 3.66
C ASN A 106 -25.24 8.97 2.99
N PRO A 107 -24.28 9.56 3.74
CA PRO A 107 -23.07 10.13 3.17
C PRO A 107 -22.15 9.09 2.50
N PHE A 108 -22.42 7.80 2.73
CA PHE A 108 -21.68 6.68 2.20
C PHE A 108 -22.28 6.10 0.90
N ALA A 109 -23.48 6.54 0.50
CA ALA A 109 -24.13 6.10 -0.73
C ALA A 109 -23.34 6.56 -1.97
N GLY A 110 -23.11 5.65 -2.91
CA GLY A 110 -22.41 5.93 -4.17
C GLY A 110 -20.89 6.14 -4.07
N THR A 111 -20.29 6.11 -2.88
CA THR A 111 -18.84 6.23 -2.69
C THR A 111 -18.12 4.91 -3.07
N PRO A 112 -17.15 4.92 -4.00
CA PRO A 112 -16.37 3.74 -4.36
C PRO A 112 -15.50 3.20 -3.20
N ILE A 113 -15.28 1.88 -3.16
CA ILE A 113 -14.37 1.21 -2.20
C ILE A 113 -12.96 1.83 -2.24
N SER A 114 -12.49 2.24 -3.42
CA SER A 114 -11.20 2.88 -3.64
C SER A 114 -11.07 4.32 -3.09
N ASP A 115 -12.17 4.96 -2.71
CA ASP A 115 -12.13 6.24 -2.00
C ASP A 115 -11.92 5.96 -0.50
N TYR A 116 -12.71 5.05 0.10
CA TYR A 116 -12.53 4.62 1.50
C TYR A 116 -11.13 4.09 1.81
N VAL A 117 -10.54 3.29 0.91
CA VAL A 117 -9.17 2.77 1.10
C VAL A 117 -8.13 3.90 1.07
N ARG A 118 -8.34 4.95 0.26
CA ARG A 118 -7.47 6.14 0.26
C ARG A 118 -7.67 6.99 1.50
N ASP A 119 -8.90 7.11 1.99
CA ASP A 119 -9.24 7.86 3.20
C ASP A 119 -8.68 7.18 4.46
N GLY A 120 -8.83 5.86 4.58
CA GLY A 120 -8.20 5.08 5.64
C GLY A 120 -6.67 5.12 5.57
N GLY A 121 -6.09 5.00 4.37
CA GLY A 121 -4.65 5.14 4.16
C GLY A 121 -4.12 6.53 4.54
N ALA A 122 -4.81 7.59 4.13
CA ALA A 122 -4.47 8.97 4.50
C ALA A 122 -4.59 9.18 6.02
N PHE A 123 -5.67 8.72 6.65
CA PHE A 123 -5.87 8.79 8.09
C PHE A 123 -4.73 8.13 8.87
N LEU A 124 -4.33 6.91 8.47
CA LEU A 124 -3.21 6.20 9.08
C LEU A 124 -1.87 6.93 8.86
N LEU A 125 -1.61 7.44 7.66
CA LEU A 125 -0.38 8.16 7.33
C LEU A 125 -0.29 9.58 7.95
N LEU A 126 -1.42 10.18 8.33
CA LEU A 126 -1.47 11.42 9.13
C LEU A 126 -1.28 11.17 10.64
N LEU A 127 -1.57 9.95 11.12
CA LEU A 127 -1.38 9.54 12.52
C LEU A 127 -0.01 8.89 12.79
N ALA A 128 0.53 8.13 11.84
CA ALA A 128 1.83 7.46 11.96
C ALA A 128 2.97 8.39 12.44
N PRO A 129 3.07 9.66 11.97
CA PRO A 129 4.13 10.58 12.39
C PRO A 129 4.17 10.91 13.89
N LEU A 130 3.09 10.63 14.63
CA LEU A 130 3.06 10.82 16.08
C LEU A 130 3.87 9.75 16.82
N TRP A 131 4.04 8.57 16.23
CA TRP A 131 4.69 7.39 16.83
C TRP A 131 6.09 7.12 16.28
N THR A 132 6.53 7.90 15.29
CA THR A 132 7.85 7.79 14.66
C THR A 132 8.68 9.04 14.94
N LEU A 133 10.00 8.91 14.86
CA LEU A 133 10.93 10.05 14.83
C LEU A 133 10.47 11.11 13.83
N TRP A 134 10.46 12.37 14.26
CA TRP A 134 10.00 13.52 13.46
C TRP A 134 11.16 14.43 13.06
N ASP A 135 11.99 14.77 14.05
CA ASP A 135 13.36 15.28 13.90
C ASP A 135 14.21 14.68 15.04
N SER A 136 15.47 15.07 15.15
CA SER A 136 16.43 14.61 16.16
C SER A 136 15.94 14.61 17.61
N ASN A 137 15.00 15.48 17.95
CA ASN A 137 14.47 15.67 19.31
C ASN A 137 13.29 14.73 19.63
N GLY A 138 13.36 13.45 19.22
CA GLY A 138 12.36 12.40 19.52
C GLY A 138 11.18 12.29 18.54
N VAL A 139 10.01 11.85 19.02
CA VAL A 139 8.85 11.46 18.18
C VAL A 139 7.76 12.54 18.04
N GLY A 140 6.95 12.49 16.97
CA GLY A 140 6.00 13.56 16.66
C GLY A 140 4.91 13.82 17.71
N ALA A 141 4.60 12.88 18.61
CA ALA A 141 3.69 13.10 19.72
C ALA A 141 4.21 14.09 20.78
N GLU A 142 5.53 14.23 20.93
CA GLU A 142 6.16 15.09 21.95
C GLU A 142 6.12 16.56 21.53
N ARG A 143 6.05 16.82 20.22
CA ARG A 143 5.97 18.14 19.62
C ARG A 143 4.51 18.60 19.56
N TRP A 144 4.10 19.46 20.49
CA TRP A 144 2.68 19.83 20.62
C TRP A 144 2.06 20.42 19.34
N TRP A 145 2.84 21.15 18.53
CA TRP A 145 2.39 21.70 17.26
C TRP A 145 2.16 20.61 16.20
N VAL A 146 2.93 19.52 16.23
CA VAL A 146 2.78 18.38 15.30
C VAL A 146 1.49 17.63 15.60
N TRP A 147 1.22 17.24 16.86
CA TRP A 147 -0.01 16.49 17.14
C TRP A 147 -1.28 17.34 17.01
N VAL A 148 -1.25 18.62 17.43
CA VAL A 148 -2.38 19.53 17.22
C VAL A 148 -2.67 19.72 15.72
N SER A 149 -1.64 19.93 14.90
CA SER A 149 -1.83 20.09 13.46
C SER A 149 -2.19 18.79 12.74
N ALA A 150 -1.73 17.63 13.23
CA ALA A 150 -2.14 16.31 12.74
C ALA A 150 -3.65 16.09 12.96
N LEU A 151 -4.16 16.38 14.17
CA LEU A 151 -5.59 16.27 14.47
C LEU A 151 -6.45 17.18 13.58
N ILE A 152 -6.00 18.43 13.33
CA ILE A 152 -6.68 19.34 12.38
C ILE A 152 -6.62 18.77 10.95
N GLY A 153 -5.46 18.28 10.53
CA GLY A 153 -5.25 17.66 9.21
C GLY A 153 -6.11 16.43 8.98
N ILE A 154 -6.35 15.61 10.01
CA ILE A 154 -7.22 14.42 9.96
C ILE A 154 -8.66 14.77 9.59
N PHE A 155 -9.20 15.93 10.01
CA PHE A 155 -10.54 16.36 9.59
C PHE A 155 -10.66 16.59 8.08
N SER A 156 -9.56 16.81 7.34
CA SER A 156 -9.60 16.92 5.88
C SER A 156 -10.19 15.66 5.21
N VAL A 157 -9.94 14.48 5.79
CA VAL A 157 -10.46 13.18 5.33
C VAL A 157 -11.98 13.10 5.53
N ALA A 158 -12.54 13.81 6.52
CA ALA A 158 -13.98 13.83 6.81
C ALA A 158 -14.78 14.78 5.89
N VAL A 159 -14.16 15.82 5.33
CA VAL A 159 -14.83 16.87 4.51
C VAL A 159 -15.76 16.30 3.43
N PRO A 160 -15.39 15.29 2.60
CA PRO A 160 -16.25 14.81 1.52
C PRO A 160 -17.56 14.19 2.05
N TYR A 161 -17.50 13.55 3.22
CA TYR A 161 -18.64 12.92 3.88
C TYR A 161 -19.54 13.95 4.57
N LEU A 162 -18.96 15.04 5.10
CA LEU A 162 -19.70 16.19 5.65
C LEU A 162 -20.44 16.98 4.57
N VAL A 163 -19.90 17.07 3.35
CA VAL A 163 -20.61 17.65 2.20
C VAL A 163 -21.73 16.72 1.73
N LYS A 164 -21.47 15.41 1.57
CA LYS A 164 -22.49 14.43 1.16
C LYS A 164 -23.65 14.28 2.15
N SER A 165 -23.44 14.53 3.44
CA SER A 165 -24.52 14.56 4.45
C SER A 165 -25.30 15.88 4.49
N ASN A 166 -24.92 16.88 3.68
CA ASN A 166 -25.39 18.26 3.74
C ASN A 166 -25.10 18.99 5.07
N VAL A 167 -24.13 18.50 5.87
CA VAL A 167 -23.66 19.20 7.09
C VAL A 167 -22.79 20.40 6.73
N LEU A 168 -22.01 20.31 5.66
CA LEU A 168 -21.16 21.38 5.15
C LEU A 168 -21.65 21.82 3.75
N PRO A 169 -22.40 22.93 3.61
CA PRO A 169 -23.06 23.33 2.36
C PRO A 169 -22.10 24.07 1.41
N ILE A 170 -20.98 23.43 1.03
CA ILE A 170 -20.01 23.96 0.05
C ILE A 170 -20.12 23.23 -1.30
N PRO A 171 -19.89 23.91 -2.44
CA PRO A 171 -19.85 23.26 -3.75
C PRO A 171 -18.64 22.32 -3.87
N PRO A 172 -18.70 21.26 -4.71
CA PRO A 172 -17.62 20.28 -4.86
C PRO A 172 -16.23 20.88 -5.13
N VAL A 173 -16.14 21.97 -5.89
CA VAL A 173 -14.86 22.66 -6.19
C VAL A 173 -14.18 23.24 -4.95
N GLN A 174 -14.92 23.52 -3.87
CA GLN A 174 -14.38 24.00 -2.61
C GLN A 174 -13.96 22.87 -1.65
N VAL A 175 -14.32 21.60 -1.92
CA VAL A 175 -13.92 20.45 -1.09
C VAL A 175 -12.40 20.33 -1.02
N THR A 176 -11.71 20.45 -2.16
CA THR A 176 -10.24 20.40 -2.24
C THR A 176 -9.59 21.57 -1.50
N LEU A 177 -10.21 22.76 -1.52
CA LEU A 177 -9.72 23.94 -0.80
C LEU A 177 -9.92 23.80 0.72
N ALA A 178 -11.06 23.25 1.15
CA ALA A 178 -11.31 22.96 2.57
C ALA A 178 -10.36 21.88 3.11
N LYS A 179 -10.08 20.82 2.33
CA LYS A 179 -9.02 19.83 2.63
C LYS A 179 -7.66 20.51 2.78
N ALA A 180 -7.28 21.35 1.82
CA ALA A 180 -6.01 22.07 1.82
C ALA A 180 -5.85 22.99 3.05
N ALA A 181 -6.89 23.73 3.40
CA ALA A 181 -6.90 24.63 4.56
C ALA A 181 -6.73 23.89 5.89
N LEU A 182 -7.35 22.71 6.04
CA LEU A 182 -7.19 21.85 7.22
C LEU A 182 -5.80 21.21 7.31
N LEU A 183 -5.15 20.95 6.16
CA LEU A 183 -3.78 20.42 6.11
C LEU A 183 -2.70 21.51 6.22
N LEU A 184 -3.03 22.79 6.06
CA LEU A 184 -2.06 23.88 6.05
C LEU A 184 -1.24 24.00 7.36
N PRO A 185 -1.81 23.87 8.58
CA PRO A 185 -1.02 23.86 9.82
C PRO A 185 -0.04 22.68 9.90
N TYR A 186 -0.39 21.55 9.27
CA TYR A 186 0.40 20.31 9.31
C TYR A 186 1.55 20.36 8.31
N LEU A 187 1.28 20.85 7.10
CA LEU A 187 2.31 21.20 6.11
C LEU A 187 3.23 22.33 6.62
N GLY A 188 2.70 23.26 7.41
CA GLY A 188 3.49 24.27 8.12
C GLY A 188 4.43 23.66 9.17
N SER A 189 3.98 22.64 9.89
CA SER A 189 4.82 21.90 10.86
C SER A 189 5.92 21.09 10.15
N VAL A 190 5.62 20.47 9.00
CA VAL A 190 6.64 19.85 8.14
C VAL A 190 7.65 20.88 7.65
N LEU A 191 7.19 22.02 7.12
CA LEU A 191 8.07 23.09 6.64
C LEU A 191 8.96 23.66 7.76
N ALA A 192 8.44 23.78 8.99
CA ALA A 192 9.22 24.18 10.15
C ALA A 192 10.35 23.18 10.47
N ALA A 193 10.10 21.86 10.37
CA ALA A 193 11.13 20.85 10.55
C ALA A 193 12.20 20.91 9.44
N LEU A 194 11.79 21.05 8.18
CA LEU A 194 12.73 21.19 7.05
C LEU A 194 13.61 22.45 7.16
N ILE A 195 13.05 23.55 7.68
CA ILE A 195 13.78 24.80 7.92
C ILE A 195 14.70 24.67 9.15
N ASN A 196 14.25 24.01 10.22
CA ASN A 196 15.05 23.77 11.41
C ASN A 196 16.30 22.94 11.08
N GLU A 197 16.17 21.87 10.31
CA GLU A 197 17.31 21.10 9.78
C GLU A 197 18.24 21.98 8.93
N LEU A 198 17.70 22.74 7.98
CA LEU A 198 18.50 23.60 7.09
C LEU A 198 19.28 24.70 7.82
N ILE A 199 18.85 25.10 9.03
CA ILE A 199 19.53 26.09 9.88
C ILE A 199 20.51 25.41 10.85
N SER A 200 20.07 24.36 11.55
CA SER A 200 20.84 23.69 12.61
C SER A 200 21.94 22.75 12.07
N GLY A 201 21.85 22.33 10.81
CA GLY A 201 22.92 21.61 10.11
C GLY A 201 24.21 22.43 9.90
N GLY A 202 24.24 23.71 10.29
CA GLY A 202 25.40 24.60 10.11
C GLY A 202 26.47 24.58 11.20
N SER A 203 26.31 23.83 12.30
CA SER A 203 27.32 23.78 13.39
C SER A 203 27.57 22.43 14.06
N SER A 204 26.56 21.54 14.14
CA SER A 204 26.69 20.26 14.89
C SER A 204 25.88 19.08 14.31
N PHE A 205 25.15 19.28 13.21
CA PHE A 205 24.21 18.30 12.62
C PHE A 205 23.05 17.83 13.53
N ASP A 206 22.74 18.56 14.61
CA ASP A 206 21.60 18.29 15.51
C ASP A 206 20.21 18.57 14.88
N GLY A 207 20.10 18.95 13.60
CA GLY A 207 18.84 19.36 12.97
C GLY A 207 17.98 18.24 12.34
N LYS A 208 18.60 17.07 12.14
CA LYS A 208 18.21 15.95 11.26
C LYS A 208 16.71 15.56 11.24
N ILE A 209 16.17 15.15 10.08
CA ILE A 209 14.74 14.89 9.84
C ILE A 209 14.37 13.39 9.97
N GLY A 210 13.35 13.05 10.76
CA GLY A 210 12.88 11.68 10.94
C GLY A 210 11.83 11.21 9.92
N ALA A 211 11.59 9.89 9.87
CA ALA A 211 10.63 9.25 8.97
C ALA A 211 9.20 9.82 9.05
N GLY A 212 8.81 10.35 10.21
CA GLY A 212 7.51 10.99 10.45
C GLY A 212 7.21 12.13 9.48
N VAL A 213 8.21 12.90 9.05
CA VAL A 213 8.01 13.98 8.07
C VAL A 213 7.69 13.42 6.66
N ALA A 214 8.27 12.29 6.28
CA ALA A 214 7.95 11.62 5.03
C ALA A 214 6.53 11.02 5.06
N LEU A 215 6.18 10.34 6.16
CA LEU A 215 4.84 9.81 6.41
C LEU A 215 3.77 10.91 6.39
N ALA A 216 4.02 12.04 7.05
CA ALA A 216 3.17 13.23 7.05
C ALA A 216 2.89 13.76 5.63
N MET A 217 3.94 13.87 4.81
CA MET A 217 3.82 14.31 3.41
C MET A 217 3.04 13.31 2.55
N ALA A 218 3.25 12.01 2.74
CA ALA A 218 2.46 10.97 2.06
C ALA A 218 0.97 11.07 2.43
N GLY A 219 0.66 11.15 3.74
CA GLY A 219 -0.70 11.30 4.25
C GLY A 219 -1.40 12.57 3.75
N ALA A 220 -0.72 13.71 3.80
CA ALA A 220 -1.26 14.99 3.34
C ALA A 220 -1.58 15.00 1.83
N VAL A 221 -0.70 14.43 0.99
CA VAL A 221 -0.95 14.32 -0.46
C VAL A 221 -2.16 13.42 -0.76
N ILE A 222 -2.28 12.29 -0.07
CA ILE A 222 -3.42 11.39 -0.28
C ILE A 222 -4.71 12.06 0.23
N ALA A 223 -4.68 12.75 1.36
CA ALA A 223 -5.81 13.48 1.92
C ALA A 223 -6.31 14.63 1.02
N ILE A 224 -5.42 15.52 0.56
CA ILE A 224 -5.78 16.66 -0.30
C ILE A 224 -6.22 16.24 -1.73
N SER A 225 -5.76 15.09 -2.23
CA SER A 225 -6.09 14.65 -3.58
C SER A 225 -7.60 14.41 -3.81
N PRO A 226 -8.13 14.68 -5.02
CA PRO A 226 -9.54 14.50 -5.31
C PRO A 226 -9.94 13.03 -5.28
N ARG A 227 -11.13 12.74 -4.77
CA ARG A 227 -11.75 11.40 -4.73
C ARG A 227 -12.57 11.12 -5.97
N GLN A 228 -12.73 9.85 -6.35
CA GLN A 228 -13.55 9.51 -7.52
C GLN A 228 -15.00 9.99 -7.37
N SER A 229 -15.53 10.01 -6.15
CA SER A 229 -16.87 10.52 -5.84
C SER A 229 -16.97 12.04 -5.60
N GLU A 230 -15.89 12.80 -5.85
CA GLU A 230 -15.89 14.27 -5.92
C GLU A 230 -15.90 14.79 -7.37
N GLU A 231 -15.69 13.91 -8.36
CA GLU A 231 -15.41 14.27 -9.76
C GLU A 231 -16.70 14.43 -10.58
N THR A 232 -17.22 15.65 -10.67
CA THR A 232 -18.41 15.97 -11.45
C THR A 232 -18.18 15.91 -12.96
N ASN A 233 -19.05 15.19 -13.69
CA ASN A 233 -19.19 15.21 -15.15
C ASN A 233 -17.87 15.06 -15.96
N GLY A 234 -16.93 14.25 -15.46
CA GLY A 234 -15.69 13.93 -16.16
C GLY A 234 -14.66 15.07 -16.23
N GLN A 235 -14.88 16.19 -15.55
CA GLN A 235 -13.91 17.28 -15.47
C GLN A 235 -12.72 16.88 -14.58
N ALA A 236 -11.68 16.32 -15.20
CA ALA A 236 -10.42 15.90 -14.56
C ALA A 236 -9.54 17.11 -14.16
N ALA A 237 -10.09 17.97 -13.29
CA ALA A 237 -9.49 19.23 -12.87
C ALA A 237 -8.06 19.03 -12.35
N GLY A 238 -7.10 19.66 -13.02
CA GLY A 238 -5.69 19.63 -12.65
C GLY A 238 -4.93 18.34 -12.98
N GLU A 239 -5.48 17.35 -13.70
CA GLU A 239 -4.76 16.08 -13.99
C GLU A 239 -3.36 16.31 -14.57
N ALA A 240 -3.21 17.25 -15.51
CA ALA A 240 -1.92 17.60 -16.10
C ALA A 240 -0.92 18.20 -15.09
N ILE A 241 -1.39 18.81 -14.00
CA ILE A 241 -0.56 19.34 -12.92
C ILE A 241 -0.12 18.19 -12.00
N TRP A 242 -1.05 17.37 -11.52
CA TRP A 242 -0.75 16.16 -10.73
C TRP A 242 0.22 15.22 -11.45
N TRP A 243 0.01 15.01 -12.75
CA TRP A 243 0.90 14.21 -13.60
C TRP A 243 2.31 14.80 -13.69
N LYS A 244 2.43 16.11 -13.99
CA LYS A 244 3.72 16.79 -14.06
C LYS A 244 4.45 16.77 -12.72
N ALA A 245 3.75 17.09 -11.62
CA ALA A 245 4.31 17.04 -10.27
C ALA A 245 4.90 15.65 -9.95
N THR A 246 4.22 14.57 -10.35
CA THR A 246 4.67 13.19 -10.06
C THR A 246 6.00 12.86 -10.75
N TRP A 247 6.12 13.05 -12.06
CA TRP A 247 7.36 12.67 -12.76
C TRP A 247 8.49 13.69 -12.53
N ILE A 248 8.18 14.97 -12.31
CA ILE A 248 9.19 15.97 -11.91
C ILE A 248 9.75 15.62 -10.52
N LEU A 249 8.88 15.31 -9.55
CA LEU A 249 9.32 14.96 -8.20
C LEU A 249 10.13 13.66 -8.17
N ALA A 250 9.81 12.68 -9.02
CA ALA A 250 10.61 11.47 -9.16
C ALA A 250 12.06 11.77 -9.59
N TRP A 251 12.26 12.69 -10.54
CA TRP A 251 13.61 13.16 -10.89
C TRP A 251 14.26 14.05 -9.82
N VAL A 252 13.48 14.86 -9.08
CA VAL A 252 13.99 15.61 -7.92
C VAL A 252 14.47 14.66 -6.83
N THR A 253 13.76 13.55 -6.57
CA THR A 253 14.16 12.53 -5.59
C THR A 253 15.50 11.89 -6.00
N VAL A 254 15.67 11.54 -7.28
CA VAL A 254 16.95 11.04 -7.82
C VAL A 254 18.05 12.09 -7.73
N GLY A 255 17.76 13.35 -8.07
CA GLY A 255 18.71 14.46 -8.00
C GLY A 255 19.15 14.79 -6.57
N LEU A 256 18.26 14.64 -5.59
CA LEU A 256 18.56 14.83 -4.16
C LEU A 256 19.44 13.71 -3.60
N ALA A 257 19.28 12.46 -4.03
CA ALA A 257 20.21 11.38 -3.65
C ALA A 257 21.64 11.67 -4.10
N VAL A 258 21.80 12.15 -5.35
CA VAL A 258 23.10 12.58 -5.88
C VAL A 258 23.61 13.82 -5.14
N LEU A 259 22.76 14.83 -4.90
CA LEU A 259 23.16 16.08 -4.26
C LEU A 259 23.61 15.88 -2.81
N THR A 260 22.88 15.10 -2.00
CA THR A 260 23.24 14.83 -0.60
C THR A 260 24.51 13.99 -0.49
N PHE A 261 24.74 13.05 -1.41
CA PHE A 261 26.02 12.36 -1.52
C PHE A 261 27.19 13.30 -1.89
N LEU A 262 26.97 14.27 -2.79
CA LEU A 262 27.99 15.29 -3.11
C LEU A 262 28.23 16.26 -1.94
N LEU A 263 27.19 16.63 -1.18
CA LEU A 263 27.32 17.45 0.03
C LEU A 263 28.11 16.71 1.12
N TYR A 264 27.87 15.41 1.31
CA TYR A 264 28.66 14.55 2.20
C TYR A 264 30.16 14.55 1.83
N ILE A 265 30.50 14.42 0.53
CA ILE A 265 31.90 14.50 0.06
C ILE A 265 32.50 15.89 0.36
N VAL A 266 31.78 16.97 0.03
CA VAL A 266 32.26 18.34 0.28
C VAL A 266 32.44 18.61 1.79
N TRP A 267 31.58 18.03 2.62
CA TRP A 267 31.64 18.18 4.07
C TRP A 267 32.86 17.48 4.68
N GLY A 268 33.04 16.17 4.44
CA GLY A 268 34.20 15.47 5.03
C GLY A 268 35.54 15.99 4.50
N LEU A 269 35.59 16.51 3.26
CA LEU A 269 36.75 17.22 2.72
C LEU A 269 37.02 18.59 3.39
N ALA A 270 36.06 19.14 4.13
CA ALA A 270 36.22 20.35 4.94
C ALA A 270 36.56 20.05 6.41
N GLU A 271 36.40 18.81 6.86
CA GLU A 271 36.81 18.32 8.19
C GLU A 271 38.08 17.44 8.14
N ASP A 272 38.84 17.50 7.04
CA ASP A 272 40.03 16.68 6.76
C ASP A 272 39.81 15.16 6.92
N ALA A 273 38.57 14.69 6.74
CA ALA A 273 38.20 13.29 6.85
C ALA A 273 38.61 12.47 5.62
N GLU A 274 39.12 11.26 5.85
CA GLU A 274 39.65 10.36 4.81
C GLU A 274 38.53 9.62 4.03
N ILE A 275 37.49 10.32 3.55
CA ILE A 275 36.27 9.72 2.94
C ILE A 275 36.58 8.71 1.81
N PHE A 276 37.70 8.89 1.12
CA PHE A 276 38.12 8.04 -0.01
C PHE A 276 38.96 6.82 0.40
N ASP A 277 39.36 6.70 1.66
CA ASP A 277 40.14 5.58 2.18
C ASP A 277 39.43 4.95 3.39
N PRO A 278 39.03 3.66 3.33
CA PRO A 278 39.24 2.70 2.26
C PRO A 278 38.40 2.97 1.00
N PHE A 279 39.04 2.94 -0.17
CA PHE A 279 38.36 3.09 -1.46
C PHE A 279 37.22 2.08 -1.67
N LEU A 280 37.33 0.87 -1.08
CA LEU A 280 36.31 -0.17 -1.18
C LEU A 280 35.03 0.16 -0.40
N ALA A 281 35.12 0.75 0.80
CA ALA A 281 33.93 1.19 1.52
C ALA A 281 33.32 2.44 0.88
N PHE A 282 34.15 3.36 0.37
CA PHE A 282 33.67 4.49 -0.44
C PHE A 282 32.90 4.00 -1.68
N ALA A 283 33.41 3.00 -2.40
CA ALA A 283 32.74 2.41 -3.55
C ALA A 283 31.42 1.70 -3.15
N ALA A 284 31.36 1.03 -2.00
CA ALA A 284 30.13 0.47 -1.46
C ALA A 284 29.10 1.55 -1.09
N LEU A 285 29.55 2.67 -0.50
CA LEU A 285 28.71 3.82 -0.18
C LEU A 285 28.14 4.47 -1.45
N VAL A 286 28.94 4.66 -2.50
CA VAL A 286 28.47 5.11 -3.83
C VAL A 286 27.35 4.20 -4.35
N LEU A 287 27.52 2.87 -4.24
CA LEU A 287 26.50 1.92 -4.69
C LEU A 287 25.18 2.07 -3.93
N VAL A 288 25.21 2.17 -2.61
CA VAL A 288 24.00 2.23 -1.77
C VAL A 288 23.36 3.63 -1.78
N ALA A 289 24.14 4.69 -1.60
CA ALA A 289 23.64 6.06 -1.48
C ALA A 289 23.25 6.70 -2.83
N VAL A 290 23.84 6.26 -3.95
CA VAL A 290 23.59 6.84 -5.28
C VAL A 290 23.05 5.82 -6.27
N VAL A 291 23.74 4.70 -6.50
CA VAL A 291 23.37 3.80 -7.61
C VAL A 291 22.05 3.07 -7.33
N VAL A 292 21.80 2.64 -6.10
CA VAL A 292 20.52 2.04 -5.68
C VAL A 292 19.34 3.01 -5.88
N PRO A 293 19.29 4.24 -5.33
CA PRO A 293 18.17 5.16 -5.57
C PRO A 293 18.02 5.55 -7.06
N VAL A 294 19.13 5.74 -7.78
CA VAL A 294 19.09 5.98 -9.24
C VAL A 294 18.42 4.80 -9.97
N VAL A 295 18.83 3.56 -9.71
CA VAL A 295 18.26 2.37 -10.39
C VAL A 295 16.82 2.10 -9.93
N ALA A 296 16.52 2.27 -8.65
CA ALA A 296 15.21 2.00 -8.06
C ALA A 296 14.14 3.03 -8.48
N ILE A 297 14.50 4.31 -8.66
CA ILE A 297 13.56 5.37 -9.05
C ILE A 297 13.68 5.71 -10.55
N ALA A 298 14.87 5.99 -11.07
CA ALA A 298 15.01 6.60 -12.40
C ALA A 298 14.56 5.66 -13.53
N TRP A 299 14.88 4.36 -13.43
CA TRP A 299 14.46 3.38 -14.45
C TRP A 299 12.93 3.22 -14.50
N PRO A 300 12.20 2.99 -13.38
CA PRO A 300 10.74 3.09 -13.37
C PRO A 300 10.21 4.49 -13.74
N THR A 301 10.94 5.58 -13.48
CA THR A 301 10.50 6.93 -13.87
C THR A 301 10.53 7.12 -15.40
N LEU A 302 11.54 6.57 -16.08
CA LEU A 302 11.64 6.56 -17.55
C LEU A 302 10.51 5.76 -18.22
N THR A 303 9.97 4.73 -17.57
CA THR A 303 8.77 4.03 -18.03
C THR A 303 7.48 4.75 -17.60
N LEU A 304 7.43 5.34 -16.39
CA LEU A 304 6.31 6.17 -15.92
C LEU A 304 6.05 7.35 -16.86
N MET A 305 7.08 8.03 -17.36
CA MET A 305 6.92 9.14 -18.31
C MET A 305 6.16 8.75 -19.60
N LYS A 306 6.10 7.46 -19.94
CA LYS A 306 5.31 6.89 -21.04
C LYS A 306 3.85 6.56 -20.65
N ARG A 307 3.38 7.05 -19.48
CA ARG A 307 2.08 6.77 -18.86
C ARG A 307 1.85 5.29 -18.49
N SER A 308 2.91 4.57 -18.16
CA SER A 308 2.88 3.17 -17.69
C SER A 308 2.20 3.03 -16.31
N GLU A 309 1.19 2.17 -16.19
CA GLU A 309 0.64 1.77 -14.88
C GLU A 309 1.59 0.81 -14.16
N GLU A 310 2.32 -0.02 -14.90
CA GLU A 310 3.35 -0.93 -14.40
C GLU A 310 4.38 -0.17 -13.56
N ALA A 311 4.91 0.92 -14.11
CA ALA A 311 5.84 1.82 -13.46
C ALA A 311 5.25 2.51 -12.23
N ARG A 312 3.99 2.98 -12.34
CA ARG A 312 3.27 3.64 -11.23
C ARG A 312 3.08 2.68 -10.06
N LEU A 313 2.70 1.43 -10.32
CA LEU A 313 2.50 0.40 -9.29
C LEU A 313 3.82 -0.01 -8.63
N VAL A 314 4.89 -0.17 -9.41
CA VAL A 314 6.24 -0.50 -8.92
C VAL A 314 6.77 0.61 -8.02
N LEU A 315 6.76 1.87 -8.48
CA LEU A 315 7.18 3.01 -7.65
C LEU A 315 6.29 3.19 -6.41
N ALA A 316 4.96 3.09 -6.55
CA ALA A 316 4.06 3.22 -5.41
C ALA A 316 4.34 2.16 -4.34
N THR A 317 4.57 0.90 -4.74
CA THR A 317 4.84 -0.18 -3.79
C THR A 317 6.23 -0.06 -3.17
N LEU A 318 7.26 0.19 -3.98
CA LEU A 318 8.64 0.41 -3.53
C LEU A 318 8.66 1.47 -2.41
N LEU A 319 8.12 2.65 -2.70
CA LEU A 319 8.23 3.80 -1.81
C LEU A 319 7.27 3.68 -0.62
N LEU A 320 6.02 3.22 -0.79
CA LEU A 320 5.10 3.05 0.35
C LEU A 320 5.53 1.91 1.29
N VAL A 321 6.02 0.78 0.77
CA VAL A 321 6.43 -0.33 1.64
C VAL A 321 7.70 0.04 2.41
N GLY A 322 8.72 0.62 1.75
CA GLY A 322 9.92 1.05 2.47
C GLY A 322 9.63 2.17 3.48
N LEU A 323 8.73 3.10 3.18
CA LEU A 323 8.28 4.16 4.09
C LEU A 323 7.47 3.62 5.29
N VAL A 324 6.68 2.56 5.10
CA VAL A 324 6.05 1.82 6.21
C VAL A 324 7.08 1.00 6.98
N THR A 325 8.10 0.45 6.34
CA THR A 325 9.22 -0.22 7.02
C THR A 325 9.99 0.76 7.92
N ALA A 326 10.22 1.99 7.45
CA ALA A 326 10.82 3.07 8.26
C ALA A 326 9.93 3.57 9.43
N MET A 327 8.70 3.05 9.60
CA MET A 327 7.93 3.23 10.84
C MET A 327 8.36 2.28 11.97
N PHE A 328 9.04 1.18 11.63
CA PHE A 328 9.52 0.17 12.60
C PHE A 328 10.99 0.37 12.97
N ALA A 329 11.53 1.51 12.57
CA ALA A 329 12.75 2.06 13.11
C ALA A 329 12.57 2.46 14.58
N GLY A 330 13.61 2.25 15.38
CA GLY A 330 13.71 2.72 16.76
C GLY A 330 14.96 3.58 16.94
N GLU A 331 15.05 4.27 18.07
CA GLU A 331 16.18 5.14 18.40
C GLU A 331 17.46 4.35 18.71
N ASP A 332 17.33 3.12 19.22
CA ASP A 332 18.43 2.18 19.47
C ASP A 332 18.26 0.88 18.67
N GLY A 333 19.33 0.45 17.97
CA GLY A 333 19.54 -0.95 17.57
C GLY A 333 18.53 -1.58 16.58
N SER A 334 17.95 -0.80 15.65
CA SER A 334 17.05 -1.32 14.61
C SER A 334 17.71 -1.35 13.22
N ILE A 335 17.66 -2.51 12.54
CA ILE A 335 17.91 -2.69 11.09
C ILE A 335 17.30 -1.64 10.17
N PHE A 336 16.14 -1.13 10.57
CA PHE A 336 15.47 -0.07 9.85
C PHE A 336 15.95 1.21 10.48
N ASP A 337 16.90 1.86 9.83
CA ASP A 337 17.17 3.24 10.16
C ASP A 337 15.94 4.07 9.79
N ALA A 338 15.37 4.69 10.81
CA ALA A 338 14.99 6.07 10.71
C ALA A 338 16.20 6.87 11.20
N ASP A 339 17.35 6.64 10.56
CA ASP A 339 18.50 7.53 10.66
C ASP A 339 17.91 8.90 10.46
N LEU A 340 18.21 9.75 11.41
CA LEU A 340 17.74 11.10 11.40
C LEU A 340 18.41 11.73 10.16
N HIS A 341 17.64 11.90 9.10
CA HIS A 341 18.12 12.18 7.76
C HIS A 341 18.37 13.68 7.59
N GLY A 342 19.61 14.08 7.82
CA GLY A 342 20.09 15.43 7.51
C GLY A 342 20.42 15.60 6.02
N TRP A 343 20.77 16.82 5.62
CA TRP A 343 21.28 17.13 4.27
C TRP A 343 22.68 16.57 4.00
N ASN A 344 23.44 16.27 5.06
CA ASN A 344 24.76 15.65 5.02
C ASN A 344 24.72 14.11 4.94
N VAL A 345 23.55 13.47 5.11
CA VAL A 345 23.43 12.00 5.08
C VAL A 345 23.41 11.51 3.62
N PRO A 346 24.34 10.62 3.20
CA PRO A 346 24.37 10.07 1.85
C PRO A 346 23.04 9.50 1.36
N GLY A 347 22.53 9.99 0.23
CA GLY A 347 21.27 9.51 -0.37
C GLY A 347 20.00 10.01 0.32
N SER A 348 20.11 10.96 1.27
CA SER A 348 18.99 11.55 2.00
C SER A 348 17.94 12.17 1.06
N THR A 349 16.76 11.55 1.06
CA THR A 349 15.68 11.80 0.08
C THR A 349 14.27 11.74 0.71
N PHE A 350 14.18 11.41 2.00
CA PHE A 350 12.96 10.93 2.66
C PHE A 350 11.73 11.82 2.49
N PHE A 351 11.86 13.14 2.66
CA PHE A 351 10.72 14.07 2.53
C PHE A 351 10.12 14.05 1.10
N THR A 352 10.96 13.89 0.06
CA THR A 352 10.49 13.74 -1.32
C THR A 352 9.94 12.35 -1.61
N VAL A 353 10.49 11.29 -0.99
CA VAL A 353 9.97 9.93 -1.10
C VAL A 353 8.53 9.85 -0.58
N GLY A 354 8.24 10.44 0.59
CA GLY A 354 6.89 10.50 1.14
C GLY A 354 5.90 11.24 0.22
N LEU A 355 6.28 12.43 -0.22
CA LEU A 355 5.49 13.23 -1.16
C LEU A 355 5.22 12.48 -2.48
N LEU A 356 6.21 11.76 -3.02
CA LEU A 356 6.12 10.97 -4.25
C LEU A 356 5.27 9.71 -4.08
N ALA A 357 5.45 8.97 -3.00
CA ALA A 357 4.66 7.80 -2.63
C ALA A 357 3.16 8.16 -2.53
N GLY A 358 2.85 9.30 -1.92
CA GLY A 358 1.51 9.87 -1.89
C GLY A 358 0.96 10.19 -3.27
N LEU A 359 1.75 10.88 -4.13
CA LEU A 359 1.31 11.27 -5.49
C LEU A 359 0.93 10.07 -6.35
N LEU A 360 1.73 8.99 -6.32
CA LEU A 360 1.58 7.82 -7.19
C LEU A 360 0.28 7.03 -6.98
N VAL A 361 -0.37 7.15 -5.81
CA VAL A 361 -1.67 6.50 -5.50
C VAL A 361 -2.89 7.42 -5.67
N THR A 362 -2.69 8.71 -5.93
CA THR A 362 -3.80 9.66 -6.15
C THR A 362 -4.67 9.31 -7.36
N ARG A 363 -5.93 9.75 -7.35
CA ARG A 363 -6.87 9.47 -8.45
C ARG A 363 -6.46 10.09 -9.80
N PRO A 364 -5.94 11.33 -9.89
CA PRO A 364 -5.50 11.91 -11.16
C PRO A 364 -4.31 11.18 -11.78
N VAL A 365 -3.33 10.77 -10.97
CA VAL A 365 -2.16 10.03 -11.46
C VAL A 365 -2.53 8.62 -11.90
N GLN A 366 -3.46 7.95 -11.18
CA GLN A 366 -4.05 6.70 -11.64
C GLN A 366 -4.70 6.85 -13.02
N ARG A 367 -5.56 7.86 -13.21
CA ARG A 367 -6.18 8.17 -14.51
C ARG A 367 -5.14 8.36 -15.61
N ALA A 368 -4.13 9.18 -15.34
CA ALA A 368 -3.10 9.52 -16.32
C ALA A 368 -2.35 8.29 -16.86
N THR A 369 -2.32 7.19 -16.09
CA THR A 369 -1.67 5.91 -16.43
C THR A 369 -2.63 4.75 -16.78
N THR A 370 -3.96 4.94 -16.76
CA THR A 370 -4.90 3.81 -16.90
C THR A 370 -4.68 3.05 -18.22
N PRO A 371 -4.40 1.73 -18.18
CA PRO A 371 -4.02 0.96 -19.36
C PRO A 371 -5.23 0.56 -20.23
N GLN A 372 -5.00 0.41 -21.53
CA GLN A 372 -6.00 -0.10 -22.48
C GLN A 372 -6.25 -1.61 -22.32
N GLU A 373 -5.22 -2.39 -21.93
CA GLU A 373 -5.32 -3.83 -21.70
C GLU A 373 -4.96 -4.19 -20.24
N PRO A 374 -5.92 -4.13 -19.29
CA PRO A 374 -5.66 -4.37 -17.88
C PRO A 374 -5.17 -5.77 -17.53
N PHE A 375 -5.19 -6.76 -18.43
CA PHE A 375 -4.58 -8.06 -18.17
C PHE A 375 -3.05 -7.97 -18.25
N TRP A 376 -2.52 -7.46 -19.37
CA TRP A 376 -1.08 -7.38 -19.58
C TRP A 376 -0.42 -6.34 -18.70
N ALA A 377 -1.12 -5.27 -18.30
CA ALA A 377 -0.60 -4.31 -17.34
C ALA A 377 -0.22 -4.95 -15.99
N TRP A 378 -1.02 -5.86 -15.43
CA TRP A 378 -0.64 -6.55 -14.18
C TRP A 378 0.50 -7.56 -14.38
N VAL A 379 0.58 -8.23 -15.53
CA VAL A 379 1.72 -9.10 -15.87
C VAL A 379 3.01 -8.28 -16.06
N GLY A 380 2.91 -7.11 -16.68
CA GLY A 380 4.00 -6.15 -16.85
C GLY A 380 4.46 -5.54 -15.53
N ALA A 381 3.52 -5.17 -14.64
CA ALA A 381 3.82 -4.73 -13.28
C ALA A 381 4.58 -5.80 -12.49
N ALA A 382 4.15 -7.07 -12.57
CA ALA A 382 4.88 -8.18 -11.95
C ALA A 382 6.29 -8.35 -12.53
N LYS A 383 6.46 -8.32 -13.87
CA LYS A 383 7.80 -8.39 -14.49
C LYS A 383 8.70 -7.23 -14.07
N LEU A 384 8.21 -5.99 -14.10
CA LEU A 384 8.99 -4.80 -13.73
C LEU A 384 9.34 -4.79 -12.24
N ALA A 385 8.43 -5.20 -11.36
CA ALA A 385 8.70 -5.37 -9.94
C ALA A 385 9.85 -6.34 -9.68
N LEU A 386 9.85 -7.49 -10.37
CA LEU A 386 10.91 -8.49 -10.25
C LEU A 386 12.25 -8.03 -10.84
N TYR A 387 12.26 -7.30 -11.96
CA TYR A 387 13.51 -6.74 -12.51
C TYR A 387 14.11 -5.66 -11.59
N VAL A 388 13.29 -4.78 -10.99
CA VAL A 388 13.79 -3.76 -10.06
C VAL A 388 14.23 -4.38 -8.73
N ASN A 389 13.52 -5.39 -8.21
CA ASN A 389 13.96 -6.19 -7.07
C ASN A 389 15.33 -6.83 -7.35
N ALA A 390 15.48 -7.56 -8.47
CA ALA A 390 16.73 -8.20 -8.84
C ALA A 390 17.90 -7.20 -8.95
N ALA A 391 17.66 -6.02 -9.53
CA ALA A 391 18.69 -4.99 -9.67
C ALA A 391 19.11 -4.37 -8.33
N VAL A 392 18.16 -4.02 -7.46
CA VAL A 392 18.47 -3.45 -6.12
C VAL A 392 19.14 -4.48 -5.21
N VAL A 393 18.71 -5.74 -5.25
CA VAL A 393 19.36 -6.83 -4.51
C VAL A 393 20.77 -7.08 -5.04
N ALA A 394 20.98 -7.11 -6.36
CA ALA A 394 22.31 -7.28 -6.95
C ALA A 394 23.29 -6.15 -6.56
N LEU A 395 22.85 -4.90 -6.59
CA LEU A 395 23.66 -3.76 -6.13
C LEU A 395 23.98 -3.86 -4.63
N THR A 396 23.02 -4.30 -3.81
CA THR A 396 23.24 -4.53 -2.37
C THR A 396 24.26 -5.65 -2.13
N VAL A 397 24.16 -6.78 -2.84
CA VAL A 397 25.11 -7.90 -2.76
C VAL A 397 26.53 -7.47 -3.16
N VAL A 398 26.69 -6.64 -4.19
CA VAL A 398 28.00 -6.10 -4.58
C VAL A 398 28.54 -5.14 -3.51
N ALA A 399 27.71 -4.26 -2.94
CA ALA A 399 28.13 -3.38 -1.84
C ALA A 399 28.57 -4.17 -0.59
N THR A 400 27.80 -5.18 -0.18
CA THR A 400 28.17 -6.10 0.92
C THR A 400 29.48 -6.83 0.63
N LEU A 401 29.73 -7.25 -0.62
CA LEU A 401 30.97 -7.91 -1.01
C LEU A 401 32.19 -6.96 -0.96
N LEU A 402 32.04 -5.70 -1.37
CA LEU A 402 33.12 -4.70 -1.28
C LEU A 402 33.48 -4.38 0.18
N VAL A 403 32.48 -4.20 1.04
CA VAL A 403 32.65 -4.02 2.50
C VAL A 403 33.35 -5.23 3.12
N LEU A 404 32.98 -6.45 2.73
CA LEU A 404 33.60 -7.68 3.19
C LEU A 404 35.06 -7.81 2.78
N ILE A 405 35.41 -7.43 1.54
CA ILE A 405 36.81 -7.46 1.07
C ILE A 405 37.66 -6.46 1.87
N TYR A 406 37.13 -5.25 2.14
CA TYR A 406 37.80 -4.26 2.98
C TYR A 406 38.13 -4.80 4.38
N PHE A 407 37.15 -5.35 5.10
CA PHE A 407 37.37 -5.90 6.44
C PHE A 407 38.37 -7.09 6.48
N GLN A 408 38.72 -7.67 5.33
CA GLN A 408 39.74 -8.72 5.22
C GLN A 408 41.15 -8.22 4.89
N THR A 409 41.30 -7.02 4.31
CA THR A 409 42.62 -6.51 3.86
C THR A 409 43.39 -5.77 4.94
N GLU A 410 42.77 -5.47 6.08
CA GLU A 410 43.19 -4.43 7.04
C GLU A 410 43.39 -4.96 8.47
N ASP A 411 43.42 -6.29 8.67
CA ASP A 411 43.53 -6.99 9.96
C ASP A 411 42.47 -6.65 11.05
N PHE A 412 41.54 -5.71 10.80
CA PHE A 412 40.48 -5.29 11.74
C PHE A 412 39.53 -6.41 12.21
N ALA A 413 39.45 -7.54 11.48
CA ALA A 413 38.53 -8.65 11.78
C ALA A 413 39.29 -9.95 12.14
N PRO A 414 39.92 -10.04 13.33
CA PRO A 414 40.73 -11.21 13.73
C PRO A 414 39.93 -12.52 13.83
N ASP A 415 38.61 -12.45 14.05
CA ASP A 415 37.71 -13.61 14.12
C ASP A 415 37.21 -14.09 12.74
N GLY A 416 37.57 -13.40 11.65
CA GLY A 416 37.23 -13.78 10.28
C GLY A 416 35.78 -13.50 9.86
N PHE A 417 35.28 -14.26 8.87
CA PHE A 417 33.93 -14.07 8.32
C PHE A 417 32.85 -14.31 9.39
N THR A 418 32.07 -13.28 9.75
CA THR A 418 30.81 -13.51 10.47
C THR A 418 29.82 -14.26 9.59
N GLY A 419 29.14 -15.24 10.19
CA GLY A 419 28.20 -16.11 9.47
C GLY A 419 27.05 -15.34 8.81
N SER A 420 26.64 -14.20 9.40
CA SER A 420 25.65 -13.28 8.84
C SER A 420 26.03 -12.77 7.45
N THR A 421 27.28 -12.35 7.23
CA THR A 421 27.73 -11.83 5.93
C THR A 421 27.70 -12.90 4.84
N ILE A 422 28.17 -14.12 5.14
CA ILE A 422 28.08 -15.25 4.20
C ILE A 422 26.63 -15.58 3.89
N VAL A 423 25.76 -15.64 4.90
CA VAL A 423 24.32 -15.91 4.74
C VAL A 423 23.64 -14.82 3.91
N SER A 424 23.93 -13.55 4.16
CA SER A 424 23.42 -12.41 3.39
C SER A 424 23.83 -12.45 1.92
N LEU A 425 25.09 -12.79 1.60
CA LEU A 425 25.54 -12.96 0.22
C LEU A 425 24.84 -14.14 -0.47
N VAL A 426 24.74 -15.30 0.20
CA VAL A 426 24.08 -16.50 -0.35
C VAL A 426 22.58 -16.25 -0.59
N PHE A 427 21.87 -15.68 0.37
CA PHE A 427 20.45 -15.34 0.21
C PHE A 427 20.22 -14.25 -0.84
N GLY A 428 21.14 -13.28 -0.98
CA GLY A 428 21.12 -12.30 -2.06
C GLY A 428 21.23 -12.94 -3.45
N VAL A 429 22.17 -13.85 -3.66
CA VAL A 429 22.32 -14.58 -4.93
C VAL A 429 21.08 -15.43 -5.24
N ILE A 430 20.52 -16.13 -4.25
CA ILE A 430 19.29 -16.91 -4.43
C ILE A 430 18.10 -15.99 -4.74
N ALA A 431 17.98 -14.85 -4.07
CA ALA A 431 16.91 -13.88 -4.30
C ALA A 431 16.96 -13.30 -5.73
N ILE A 432 18.14 -12.95 -6.24
CA ILE A 432 18.33 -12.53 -7.64
C ILE A 432 17.85 -13.61 -8.61
N ALA A 433 18.15 -14.89 -8.35
CA ALA A 433 17.66 -16.00 -9.17
C ALA A 433 16.12 -16.18 -9.07
N LEU A 434 15.55 -16.10 -7.87
CA LEU A 434 14.09 -16.18 -7.65
C LEU A 434 13.33 -14.96 -8.20
N ALA A 435 14.00 -13.83 -8.41
CA ALA A 435 13.45 -12.66 -9.07
C ALA A 435 13.53 -12.76 -10.61
N ILE A 436 14.69 -13.13 -11.16
CA ILE A 436 14.92 -13.16 -12.61
C ILE A 436 14.19 -14.33 -13.29
N ILE A 437 14.33 -15.56 -12.78
CA ILE A 437 13.84 -16.77 -13.48
C ILE A 437 12.32 -16.70 -13.77
N PRO A 438 11.43 -16.29 -12.85
CA PRO A 438 9.99 -16.24 -13.11
C PRO A 438 9.58 -15.27 -14.22
N THR A 439 10.38 -14.23 -14.52
CA THR A 439 10.07 -13.27 -15.60
C THR A 439 10.01 -13.94 -16.98
N THR A 440 10.78 -15.02 -17.17
CA THR A 440 10.77 -15.84 -18.39
C THR A 440 9.45 -16.60 -18.54
N MET A 441 8.98 -17.23 -17.46
CA MET A 441 7.73 -18.00 -17.38
C MET A 441 6.49 -17.11 -17.54
N LEU A 442 6.56 -15.85 -17.10
CA LEU A 442 5.53 -14.83 -17.32
C LEU A 442 5.37 -14.39 -18.79
N SER A 443 6.01 -15.08 -19.75
CA SER A 443 5.71 -14.96 -21.18
C SER A 443 4.48 -15.78 -21.59
N ASP A 444 4.18 -16.87 -20.86
CA ASP A 444 2.87 -17.55 -20.91
C ASP A 444 2.34 -17.79 -19.48
N PRO A 445 1.67 -16.78 -18.89
CA PRO A 445 1.12 -16.88 -17.54
C PRO A 445 0.15 -18.06 -17.34
N ARG A 446 -0.44 -18.64 -18.39
CA ARG A 446 -1.39 -19.76 -18.24
C ARG A 446 -0.69 -21.05 -17.80
N LYS A 447 0.57 -21.24 -18.16
CA LYS A 447 1.35 -22.44 -17.83
C LYS A 447 2.19 -22.30 -16.56
N GLY A 448 2.77 -21.12 -16.32
CA GLY A 448 3.76 -20.92 -15.25
C GLY A 448 3.23 -20.36 -13.92
N ARG A 449 2.01 -19.79 -13.86
CA ARG A 449 1.56 -18.91 -12.75
C ARG A 449 1.79 -19.46 -11.34
N LEU A 450 1.46 -20.72 -11.06
CA LEU A 450 1.60 -21.26 -9.71
C LEU A 450 3.07 -21.41 -9.29
N VAL A 451 3.94 -21.84 -10.23
CA VAL A 451 5.39 -21.93 -10.02
C VAL A 451 5.98 -20.53 -9.81
N VAL A 452 5.59 -19.56 -10.65
CA VAL A 452 5.98 -18.15 -10.51
C VAL A 452 5.61 -17.60 -9.13
N VAL A 453 4.36 -17.78 -8.69
CA VAL A 453 3.91 -17.31 -7.37
C VAL A 453 4.67 -18.00 -6.24
N GLY A 454 4.97 -19.30 -6.35
CA GLY A 454 5.80 -20.03 -5.38
C GLY A 454 7.24 -19.49 -5.30
N MET A 455 7.89 -19.24 -6.43
CA MET A 455 9.25 -18.69 -6.48
C MET A 455 9.31 -17.28 -5.89
N VAL A 456 8.35 -16.42 -6.22
CA VAL A 456 8.29 -15.04 -5.68
C VAL A 456 7.90 -15.02 -4.20
N ALA A 457 7.07 -15.96 -3.74
CA ALA A 457 6.83 -16.15 -2.30
C ALA A 457 8.11 -16.59 -1.56
N GLY A 458 8.93 -17.46 -2.17
CA GLY A 458 10.27 -17.77 -1.69
C GLY A 458 11.16 -16.52 -1.60
N ASN A 459 11.14 -15.66 -2.63
CA ASN A 459 11.89 -14.39 -2.63
C ASN A 459 11.44 -13.44 -1.50
N PHE A 460 10.14 -13.34 -1.26
CA PHE A 460 9.58 -12.54 -0.17
C PHE A 460 10.00 -13.06 1.21
N VAL A 461 9.98 -14.39 1.42
CA VAL A 461 10.47 -15.00 2.67
C VAL A 461 11.97 -14.80 2.83
N LEU A 462 12.78 -14.94 1.77
CA LEU A 462 14.21 -14.61 1.84
C LEU A 462 14.46 -13.14 2.18
N GLY A 463 13.61 -12.21 1.69
CA GLY A 463 13.67 -10.81 2.10
C GLY A 463 13.47 -10.63 3.61
N ILE A 464 12.47 -11.28 4.21
CA ILE A 464 12.23 -11.24 5.66
C ILE A 464 13.41 -11.86 6.43
N VAL A 465 13.97 -12.98 5.97
CA VAL A 465 15.09 -13.64 6.64
C VAL A 465 16.38 -12.82 6.49
N TYR A 466 16.67 -12.24 5.32
CA TYR A 466 17.80 -11.35 5.09
C TYR A 466 17.76 -10.15 6.04
N VAL A 467 16.60 -9.50 6.13
CA VAL A 467 16.32 -8.41 7.08
C VAL A 467 16.58 -8.86 8.54
N ALA A 468 16.10 -10.04 8.95
CA ALA A 468 16.35 -10.56 10.30
C ALA A 468 17.83 -10.93 10.56
N VAL A 469 18.56 -11.40 9.55
CA VAL A 469 19.99 -11.75 9.64
C VAL A 469 20.85 -10.50 9.83
N LEU A 470 20.54 -9.38 9.16
CA LEU A 470 21.22 -8.10 9.42
C LEU A 470 21.02 -7.66 10.89
N ASN A 471 19.80 -7.78 11.43
CA ASN A 471 19.49 -7.36 12.81
C ASN A 471 20.16 -8.20 13.89
N GLY A 472 20.54 -9.44 13.57
CA GLY A 472 21.23 -10.34 14.48
C GLY A 472 22.76 -10.29 14.34
N SER A 473 23.34 -9.21 13.81
CA SER A 473 24.77 -9.20 13.45
C SER A 473 25.51 -7.90 13.71
N ASP A 474 26.55 -8.00 14.55
CA ASP A 474 27.37 -6.86 14.97
C ASP A 474 28.16 -6.22 13.82
N VAL A 475 28.55 -7.00 12.80
CA VAL A 475 29.26 -6.52 11.60
C VAL A 475 28.38 -5.65 10.68
N PHE A 476 27.05 -5.75 10.77
CA PHE A 476 26.13 -4.85 10.07
C PHE A 476 25.43 -3.86 11.02
N ASN A 477 25.91 -3.73 12.25
CA ASN A 477 25.44 -2.73 13.19
C ASN A 477 25.93 -1.35 12.73
N GLY A 478 25.01 -0.48 12.29
CA GLY A 478 25.32 0.75 11.53
C GLY A 478 25.28 0.61 9.99
N TYR A 479 24.96 -0.57 9.44
CA TYR A 479 24.71 -0.79 8.01
C TYR A 479 23.22 -1.02 7.72
N SER A 480 22.47 0.06 7.64
CA SER A 480 21.01 0.01 7.70
C SER A 480 20.31 -0.03 6.34
N LEU A 481 19.09 -0.59 6.34
CA LEU A 481 18.31 -0.79 5.12
C LEU A 481 17.60 0.50 4.68
N SER A 482 18.08 1.12 3.60
CA SER A 482 17.39 2.24 2.97
C SER A 482 15.96 1.87 2.54
N VAL A 483 15.06 2.86 2.48
CA VAL A 483 13.67 2.72 1.98
C VAL A 483 13.60 2.02 0.62
N TYR A 484 14.60 2.23 -0.24
CA TYR A 484 14.70 1.57 -1.54
C TYR A 484 14.99 0.07 -1.42
N GLN A 485 15.89 -0.33 -0.52
CA GLN A 485 16.21 -1.74 -0.28
C GLN A 485 15.06 -2.44 0.45
N ALA A 486 14.50 -1.85 1.51
CA ALA A 486 13.33 -2.38 2.21
C ALA A 486 12.12 -2.56 1.27
N GLY A 487 11.81 -1.53 0.47
CA GLY A 487 10.76 -1.57 -0.54
C GLY A 487 11.01 -2.58 -1.66
N ALA A 488 12.27 -2.80 -2.05
CA ALA A 488 12.64 -3.81 -3.04
C ALA A 488 12.50 -5.23 -2.49
N TRP A 489 13.14 -5.54 -1.36
CA TRP A 489 13.14 -6.86 -0.73
C TRP A 489 11.72 -7.33 -0.38
N LEU A 490 10.97 -6.49 0.34
CA LEU A 490 9.65 -6.84 0.87
C LEU A 490 8.54 -6.47 -0.11
N GLY A 491 8.52 -5.23 -0.58
CA GLY A 491 7.39 -4.66 -1.32
C GLY A 491 7.21 -5.22 -2.72
N LEU A 492 8.28 -5.25 -3.53
CA LEU A 492 8.17 -5.63 -4.95
C LEU A 492 7.83 -7.12 -5.16
N SER A 493 8.31 -8.00 -4.30
CA SER A 493 7.90 -9.41 -4.27
C SER A 493 6.40 -9.53 -3.93
N GLY A 494 5.91 -8.77 -2.94
CA GLY A 494 4.50 -8.68 -2.59
C GLY A 494 3.62 -8.15 -3.73
N LEU A 495 4.06 -7.10 -4.45
CA LEU A 495 3.37 -6.59 -5.64
C LEU A 495 3.30 -7.64 -6.75
N ALA A 496 4.39 -8.36 -7.04
CA ALA A 496 4.39 -9.39 -8.08
C ALA A 496 3.40 -10.54 -7.75
N ILE A 497 3.33 -10.97 -6.48
CA ILE A 497 2.30 -11.93 -6.04
C ILE A 497 0.90 -11.33 -6.18
N ALA A 498 0.66 -10.11 -5.68
CA ALA A 498 -0.64 -9.45 -5.72
C ALA A 498 -1.14 -9.25 -7.16
N ALA A 499 -0.30 -8.73 -8.05
CA ALA A 499 -0.59 -8.51 -9.46
C ALA A 499 -0.96 -9.81 -10.19
N LEU A 500 -0.34 -10.95 -9.84
CA LEU A 500 -0.63 -12.25 -10.45
C LEU A 500 -1.81 -12.99 -9.81
N THR A 501 -2.44 -12.46 -8.75
CA THR A 501 -3.48 -13.17 -7.98
C THR A 501 -4.77 -12.38 -7.75
N ALA A 502 -4.69 -11.10 -7.39
CA ALA A 502 -5.82 -10.29 -6.91
C ALA A 502 -6.65 -9.57 -8.01
N PRO A 503 -6.08 -9.04 -9.11
CA PRO A 503 -6.85 -8.26 -10.08
C PRO A 503 -8.00 -9.05 -10.74
N PRO A 504 -9.18 -8.44 -10.97
CA PRO A 504 -10.28 -9.10 -11.68
C PRO A 504 -9.90 -9.53 -13.10
N SER A 505 -9.15 -8.71 -13.86
CA SER A 505 -8.67 -9.08 -15.21
C SER A 505 -7.83 -10.35 -15.20
N ILE A 506 -6.99 -10.53 -14.18
CA ILE A 506 -6.12 -11.69 -13.99
C ILE A 506 -6.93 -12.91 -13.55
N ARG A 507 -7.87 -12.75 -12.60
CA ARG A 507 -8.75 -13.83 -12.14
C ARG A 507 -9.73 -14.32 -13.21
N ASN A 508 -10.21 -13.43 -14.08
CA ASN A 508 -11.11 -13.78 -15.17
C ASN A 508 -10.40 -14.55 -16.31
N VAL A 509 -9.10 -14.31 -16.53
CA VAL A 509 -8.32 -14.94 -17.62
C VAL A 509 -7.55 -16.18 -17.18
N LEU A 510 -7.12 -16.25 -15.91
CA LEU A 510 -6.28 -17.33 -15.35
C LEU A 510 -6.95 -18.12 -14.21
N GLY A 511 -8.22 -17.83 -13.90
CA GLY A 511 -8.95 -18.42 -12.77
C GLY A 511 -8.52 -17.89 -11.39
N SER A 512 -9.18 -18.37 -10.33
CA SER A 512 -8.73 -18.18 -8.95
C SER A 512 -7.74 -19.30 -8.56
N ILE A 513 -6.58 -18.93 -7.97
CA ILE A 513 -5.65 -19.90 -7.37
C ILE A 513 -6.22 -20.45 -6.06
N LEU A 514 -6.81 -19.57 -5.24
CA LEU A 514 -7.53 -19.97 -4.04
C LEU A 514 -8.74 -20.84 -4.45
N PRO A 515 -8.97 -21.98 -3.77
CA PRO A 515 -10.25 -22.68 -3.87
C PRO A 515 -11.37 -21.70 -3.53
N GLN A 516 -12.36 -21.56 -4.42
CA GLN A 516 -13.59 -20.89 -4.08
C GLN A 516 -14.35 -21.78 -3.11
N GLY A 517 -14.15 -21.57 -1.80
CA GLY A 517 -14.89 -22.27 -0.75
C GLY A 517 -16.39 -22.00 -0.91
N ASN A 518 -17.08 -22.93 -1.57
CA ASN A 518 -18.43 -22.89 -2.11
C ASN A 518 -19.24 -21.60 -1.84
N GLN A 519 -18.91 -20.51 -2.54
CA GLN A 519 -19.90 -19.45 -2.77
C GLN A 519 -20.95 -20.04 -3.71
N GLN A 520 -22.10 -20.38 -3.12
CA GLN A 520 -23.09 -21.26 -3.74
C GLN A 520 -23.55 -20.74 -5.10
N ALA A 521 -23.36 -21.54 -6.14
CA ALA A 521 -24.06 -21.41 -7.42
C ALA A 521 -25.55 -21.62 -7.16
N GLY A 522 -26.25 -20.53 -6.84
CA GLY A 522 -27.60 -20.58 -6.28
C GLY A 522 -28.21 -19.23 -5.88
N ALA A 523 -27.44 -18.13 -5.88
CA ALA A 523 -28.00 -16.78 -5.86
C ALA A 523 -28.44 -16.40 -7.29
N PRO A 524 -29.75 -16.20 -7.58
CA PRO A 524 -30.18 -15.70 -8.88
C PRO A 524 -29.62 -14.30 -9.11
N GLN A 525 -29.25 -13.98 -10.35
CA GLN A 525 -28.92 -12.60 -10.70
C GLN A 525 -30.16 -11.73 -10.51
N GLY A 526 -30.11 -10.81 -9.55
CA GLY A 526 -31.18 -9.84 -9.31
C GLY A 526 -31.33 -8.87 -10.47
N GLY A 527 -32.07 -9.27 -11.50
CA GLY A 527 -32.44 -8.40 -12.61
C GLY A 527 -33.17 -7.15 -12.11
N TYR A 528 -32.86 -6.01 -12.70
CA TYR A 528 -33.40 -4.71 -12.30
C TYR A 528 -34.93 -4.72 -12.39
N GLY A 529 -35.59 -4.75 -11.25
CA GLY A 529 -37.05 -4.94 -11.15
C GLY A 529 -37.80 -3.77 -11.78
N GLN A 530 -38.49 -4.06 -12.88
CA GLN A 530 -39.48 -3.15 -13.46
C GLN A 530 -40.66 -2.98 -12.48
N PRO A 531 -41.22 -1.78 -12.29
CA PRO A 531 -42.32 -1.58 -11.34
C PRO A 531 -43.56 -2.41 -11.70
N GLY A 532 -43.86 -3.42 -10.89
CA GLY A 532 -45.03 -4.28 -11.06
C GLY A 532 -46.34 -3.54 -10.78
N GLN A 533 -47.38 -3.82 -11.55
CA GLN A 533 -48.73 -3.30 -11.33
C GLN A 533 -49.33 -3.85 -10.03
N PRO A 534 -50.17 -3.07 -9.31
CA PRO A 534 -50.85 -3.56 -8.11
C PRO A 534 -51.87 -4.66 -8.47
N GLY A 535 -51.68 -5.85 -7.90
CA GLY A 535 -52.55 -7.02 -8.12
C GLY A 535 -53.94 -6.86 -7.48
N GLN A 536 -54.93 -7.52 -8.07
CA GLN A 536 -56.32 -7.52 -7.58
C GLN A 536 -56.50 -8.39 -6.33
N TYR A 537 -57.51 -8.04 -5.52
CA TYR A 537 -57.86 -8.73 -4.28
C TYR A 537 -58.48 -10.10 -4.53
N GLY A 538 -57.91 -11.15 -3.93
CA GLY A 538 -58.52 -12.49 -3.84
C GLY A 538 -59.46 -12.63 -2.64
N GLN A 539 -60.58 -13.34 -2.81
CA GLN A 539 -61.54 -13.62 -1.74
C GLN A 539 -61.07 -14.74 -0.79
N PRO A 540 -61.48 -14.73 0.50
CA PRO A 540 -61.30 -15.86 1.41
C PRO A 540 -62.29 -17.00 1.08
N GLY A 541 -61.78 -18.23 0.98
CA GLY A 541 -62.59 -19.45 0.80
C GLY A 541 -63.04 -20.10 2.12
N PRO A 542 -64.19 -20.81 2.13
CA PRO A 542 -64.74 -21.45 3.33
C PRO A 542 -64.09 -22.82 3.67
N GLN A 543 -64.42 -23.34 4.86
CA GLN A 543 -63.86 -24.56 5.45
C GLN A 543 -64.51 -25.87 4.94
N GLY A 544 -63.74 -26.97 5.01
CA GLY A 544 -64.27 -28.29 5.38
C GLY A 544 -64.19 -29.40 4.33
N GLY A 545 -63.90 -30.63 4.79
CA GLY A 545 -63.97 -31.85 3.98
C GLY A 545 -62.88 -32.89 4.30
N TYR A 546 -63.23 -33.95 5.04
CA TYR A 546 -62.39 -35.15 5.17
C TYR A 546 -62.84 -36.20 4.15
N GLY A 547 -61.89 -36.88 3.46
CA GLY A 547 -62.25 -37.95 2.52
C GLY A 547 -61.05 -38.69 1.88
N GLN A 548 -61.08 -40.01 1.99
CA GLN A 548 -60.28 -41.03 1.29
C GLN A 548 -61.28 -42.07 0.72
N PRO A 549 -60.91 -43.04 -0.16
CA PRO A 549 -59.74 -43.19 -1.05
C PRO A 549 -60.16 -43.70 -2.49
N GLN A 550 -59.22 -44.36 -3.20
CA GLN A 550 -59.38 -45.35 -4.31
C GLN A 550 -59.46 -44.91 -5.80
N GLY A 551 -58.65 -45.61 -6.61
CA GLY A 551 -58.84 -45.90 -8.06
C GLY A 551 -58.55 -44.79 -9.07
N GLN A 552 -58.19 -45.04 -10.33
CA GLN A 552 -57.59 -46.20 -11.03
C GLN A 552 -56.90 -45.68 -12.33
N PRO A 553 -56.00 -46.41 -13.01
CA PRO A 553 -55.18 -45.86 -14.11
C PRO A 553 -55.82 -45.97 -15.52
N GLY A 554 -55.49 -45.02 -16.43
CA GLY A 554 -55.91 -45.05 -17.84
C GLY A 554 -55.03 -44.18 -18.78
N PRO A 555 -54.96 -44.47 -20.11
CA PRO A 555 -53.70 -44.29 -20.86
C PRO A 555 -53.78 -43.71 -22.31
N TYR A 556 -52.60 -43.68 -22.98
CA TYR A 556 -52.30 -43.52 -24.43
C TYR A 556 -52.30 -42.13 -25.11
N GLY A 557 -51.30 -41.93 -25.99
CA GLY A 557 -51.15 -40.78 -26.90
C GLY A 557 -49.80 -40.75 -27.65
N ALA A 558 -49.78 -41.18 -28.91
CA ALA A 558 -48.68 -41.10 -29.90
C ALA A 558 -49.30 -40.71 -31.29
N PRO A 559 -48.61 -40.53 -32.46
CA PRO A 559 -47.26 -40.97 -32.86
C PRO A 559 -46.48 -40.02 -33.86
N GLN A 560 -45.40 -40.55 -34.51
CA GLN A 560 -44.72 -40.11 -35.78
C GLN A 560 -43.98 -38.73 -35.82
N GLY A 561 -42.87 -38.52 -36.58
CA GLY A 561 -41.94 -39.45 -37.24
C GLY A 561 -41.02 -38.86 -38.36
N GLN A 562 -39.68 -39.16 -38.32
CA GLN A 562 -38.68 -39.15 -39.45
C GLN A 562 -38.20 -37.79 -40.08
N PRO A 563 -37.11 -37.73 -40.91
CA PRO A 563 -35.78 -38.41 -40.84
C PRO A 563 -34.49 -37.60 -41.30
N GLY A 564 -33.28 -38.09 -40.95
CA GLY A 564 -31.95 -37.81 -41.60
C GLY A 564 -31.14 -36.60 -41.08
N GLN A 565 -29.79 -36.54 -41.04
CA GLN A 565 -28.62 -37.42 -41.38
C GLN A 565 -27.47 -37.12 -40.32
N GLN A 566 -26.30 -37.77 -40.14
CA GLN A 566 -25.26 -38.45 -40.96
C GLN A 566 -24.45 -37.49 -41.87
N TRP A 567 -23.11 -37.52 -42.06
CA TRP A 567 -21.91 -38.35 -41.67
C TRP A 567 -20.61 -37.48 -41.90
N PRO A 568 -19.32 -37.89 -41.64
CA PRO A 568 -18.69 -38.87 -40.72
C PRO A 568 -17.49 -38.30 -39.88
N GLN A 569 -16.76 -39.14 -39.12
CA GLN A 569 -15.47 -38.80 -38.48
C GLN A 569 -14.46 -39.99 -38.54
N GLN A 570 -13.14 -39.69 -38.62
CA GLN A 570 -12.01 -40.63 -38.56
C GLN A 570 -11.22 -40.40 -37.24
N GLY A 571 -10.46 -41.33 -36.64
CA GLY A 571 -10.17 -42.74 -36.93
C GLY A 571 -9.36 -43.39 -35.77
N GLN A 572 -9.23 -44.74 -35.76
CA GLN A 572 -8.52 -45.55 -34.73
C GLN A 572 -7.03 -45.84 -35.13
N PRO A 573 -6.12 -46.44 -34.31
CA PRO A 573 -6.25 -47.59 -33.35
C PRO A 573 -5.73 -47.30 -31.92
N GLY A 574 -5.91 -48.09 -30.84
CA GLY A 574 -5.59 -49.51 -30.54
C GLY A 574 -4.59 -49.56 -29.36
N GLN A 575 -4.47 -50.56 -28.46
CA GLN A 575 -5.06 -51.89 -28.28
C GLN A 575 -5.11 -52.32 -26.78
N GLN A 576 -5.83 -53.42 -26.46
CA GLN A 576 -5.67 -54.36 -25.30
C GLN A 576 -5.68 -53.81 -23.84
N GLY A 577 -6.27 -54.43 -22.81
CA GLY A 577 -7.17 -55.61 -22.64
C GLY A 577 -7.66 -55.61 -21.16
N GLY A 578 -8.90 -55.99 -20.81
CA GLY A 578 -9.35 -57.37 -20.55
C GLY A 578 -8.73 -57.94 -19.25
N TYR A 579 -9.44 -58.34 -18.18
CA TYR A 579 -10.89 -58.49 -17.86
C TYR A 579 -11.06 -58.32 -16.31
N GLY A 580 -12.24 -58.31 -15.65
CA GLY A 580 -13.63 -58.62 -16.04
C GLY A 580 -14.64 -58.39 -14.88
N GLN A 581 -15.68 -59.22 -14.79
CA GLN A 581 -16.80 -59.24 -13.80
C GLN A 581 -17.35 -60.72 -13.69
N PRO A 582 -18.36 -61.12 -12.87
CA PRO A 582 -19.43 -60.33 -12.23
C PRO A 582 -19.88 -60.72 -10.78
N GLN A 583 -20.85 -59.91 -10.31
CA GLN A 583 -21.94 -60.08 -9.31
C GLN A 583 -22.13 -61.39 -8.50
N GLY A 584 -22.52 -61.20 -7.22
CA GLY A 584 -23.32 -62.12 -6.39
C GLY A 584 -24.12 -61.34 -5.32
N GLN A 585 -25.32 -61.80 -4.93
CA GLN A 585 -26.26 -61.07 -4.05
C GLN A 585 -26.74 -61.94 -2.83
N PRO A 586 -27.68 -61.55 -1.94
CA PRO A 586 -27.43 -61.56 -0.49
C PRO A 586 -28.21 -62.60 0.35
N GLY A 587 -27.89 -62.71 1.65
CA GLY A 587 -28.64 -63.54 2.62
C GLY A 587 -28.45 -63.11 4.09
N GLN A 588 -29.45 -63.41 4.94
CA GLN A 588 -29.53 -63.18 6.40
C GLN A 588 -29.88 -64.54 7.11
N PRO A 589 -30.16 -64.62 8.44
CA PRO A 589 -29.26 -64.36 9.57
C PRO A 589 -29.26 -65.43 10.71
N GLY A 590 -28.09 -65.70 11.32
CA GLY A 590 -27.92 -66.33 12.66
C GLY A 590 -28.41 -67.79 12.85
N PRO A 591 -28.55 -68.31 14.10
CA PRO A 591 -27.92 -67.89 15.36
C PRO A 591 -27.42 -69.07 16.29
N TYR A 592 -26.74 -68.73 17.41
CA TYR A 592 -26.37 -69.58 18.58
C TYR A 592 -25.36 -70.74 18.41
N GLY A 593 -24.46 -70.91 19.41
CA GLY A 593 -23.63 -72.11 19.61
C GLY A 593 -22.27 -71.88 20.30
N ALA A 594 -22.15 -72.26 21.57
CA ALA A 594 -20.90 -72.34 22.37
C ALA A 594 -20.97 -73.65 23.22
N PRO A 595 -19.92 -74.15 23.94
CA PRO A 595 -18.64 -73.49 24.31
C PRO A 595 -17.37 -74.42 24.30
N GLN A 596 -16.31 -74.01 25.03
CA GLN A 596 -15.32 -74.81 25.79
C GLN A 596 -13.90 -75.10 25.20
N GLY A 597 -12.84 -74.90 26.03
CA GLY A 597 -11.40 -75.21 25.78
C GLY A 597 -10.62 -74.06 25.07
N GLN A 598 -9.76 -73.21 25.67
CA GLN A 598 -8.61 -73.33 26.61
C GLN A 598 -7.40 -74.17 26.10
N PRO A 599 -6.14 -73.76 26.39
CA PRO A 599 -5.58 -72.39 26.39
C PRO A 599 -4.09 -72.28 25.88
N GLY A 600 -3.57 -71.06 25.67
CA GLY A 600 -2.12 -70.80 25.89
C GLY A 600 -1.38 -69.82 24.96
N GLN A 601 -0.65 -68.86 25.58
CA GLN A 601 0.45 -68.01 25.04
C GLN A 601 0.11 -67.06 23.85
N GLN A 602 0.66 -65.85 23.69
CA GLN A 602 1.39 -64.94 24.60
C GLN A 602 1.13 -63.46 24.17
N TRP A 603 1.69 -62.48 24.92
CA TRP A 603 1.20 -61.09 25.06
C TRP A 603 1.16 -60.17 23.80
N PRO A 604 0.34 -59.08 23.80
CA PRO A 604 0.05 -58.24 22.64
C PRO A 604 0.71 -56.85 22.66
N GLN A 605 0.39 -56.03 21.65
CA GLN A 605 0.69 -54.59 21.61
C GLN A 605 -0.03 -53.80 22.73
N GLN A 606 0.59 -52.69 23.15
CA GLN A 606 -0.06 -51.61 23.91
C GLN A 606 0.22 -50.26 23.24
N GLY A 607 -0.69 -49.30 23.44
CA GLY A 607 -0.51 -47.90 23.07
C GLY A 607 -1.02 -46.97 24.17
N GLN A 608 -0.80 -45.66 23.99
CA GLN A 608 -1.28 -44.54 24.82
C GLN A 608 -0.93 -44.58 26.33
N PRO A 609 0.06 -43.80 26.79
CA PRO A 609 0.27 -43.56 28.21
C PRO A 609 -0.80 -42.61 28.80
N GLY A 610 -1.55 -43.09 29.78
CA GLY A 610 -2.36 -42.27 30.71
C GLY A 610 -1.57 -41.85 31.95
N GLN A 611 -2.09 -40.88 32.72
CA GLN A 611 -1.38 -40.28 33.87
C GLN A 611 -1.54 -41.05 35.20
N GLN A 612 -0.47 -41.07 36.00
CA GLN A 612 -0.39 -41.15 37.48
C GLN A 612 1.11 -41.04 37.88
N GLY A 613 1.54 -40.58 39.07
CA GLY A 613 0.84 -39.96 40.21
C GLY A 613 1.68 -40.03 41.51
N GLY A 614 1.77 -38.94 42.29
CA GLY A 614 2.50 -38.86 43.58
C GLY A 614 3.99 -38.48 43.45
N TYR A 615 4.67 -37.90 44.45
CA TYR A 615 4.32 -37.56 45.84
C TYR A 615 5.03 -36.24 46.28
N GLY A 616 4.51 -35.53 47.29
CA GLY A 616 5.29 -34.52 48.05
C GLY A 616 4.58 -33.18 48.36
N GLN A 617 3.98 -33.09 49.54
CA GLN A 617 3.64 -31.84 50.27
C GLN A 617 4.30 -31.93 51.68
N PRO A 618 4.41 -30.86 52.51
CA PRO A 618 3.59 -29.64 52.61
C PRO A 618 4.46 -28.34 52.42
N GLN A 619 4.10 -27.09 52.78
CA GLN A 619 3.09 -26.56 53.70
C GLN A 619 2.77 -25.07 53.40
N GLY A 620 1.50 -24.65 53.53
CA GLY A 620 1.07 -23.25 53.39
C GLY A 620 -0.44 -23.14 53.10
N GLN A 621 -1.17 -22.26 53.80
CA GLN A 621 -2.65 -22.18 53.73
C GLN A 621 -3.19 -20.96 52.95
N PRO A 622 -4.43 -21.03 52.42
CA PRO A 622 -4.96 -20.08 51.44
C PRO A 622 -5.88 -18.99 52.00
N GLY A 623 -6.03 -17.89 51.24
CA GLY A 623 -7.16 -16.96 51.34
C GLY A 623 -8.14 -17.15 50.15
N GLN A 624 -9.44 -16.99 50.39
CA GLN A 624 -10.49 -17.15 49.36
C GLN A 624 -10.92 -15.81 48.70
N PRO A 625 -11.41 -15.84 47.45
CA PRO A 625 -11.92 -14.66 46.74
C PRO A 625 -13.39 -14.35 47.06
N GLY A 626 -13.74 -13.06 47.14
CA GLY A 626 -15.12 -12.58 47.26
C GLY A 626 -15.71 -12.10 45.91
N GLN A 627 -17.02 -12.28 45.72
CA GLN A 627 -17.78 -11.84 44.54
C GLN A 627 -18.51 -10.50 44.75
N PRO A 628 -19.01 -9.83 43.68
CA PRO A 628 -19.26 -8.38 43.69
C PRO A 628 -20.64 -7.94 44.21
N GLY A 629 -20.73 -6.68 44.65
CA GLY A 629 -21.96 -5.96 44.97
C GLY A 629 -22.18 -4.72 44.09
N GLN A 630 -23.44 -4.31 43.91
CA GLN A 630 -23.87 -3.13 43.14
C GLN A 630 -24.37 -2.00 44.05
N TYR A 631 -24.82 -0.89 43.43
CA TYR A 631 -25.42 0.32 44.03
C TYR A 631 -24.41 1.22 44.78
N GLY A 632 -24.50 2.57 44.76
CA GLY A 632 -25.40 3.50 44.04
C GLY A 632 -24.81 4.92 44.01
N ALA A 633 -25.49 5.90 43.40
CA ALA A 633 -25.02 7.28 43.18
C ALA A 633 -26.00 8.31 43.82
N PRO A 634 -25.92 9.65 43.62
CA PRO A 634 -24.82 10.56 43.24
C PRO A 634 -24.73 11.83 44.17
N GLN A 635 -24.10 12.92 43.69
CA GLN A 635 -23.97 14.31 44.22
C GLN A 635 -22.66 14.62 45.00
N GLY A 636 -21.97 15.77 44.79
CA GLY A 636 -22.23 16.87 43.84
C GLY A 636 -21.11 17.94 43.77
N GLN A 637 -21.21 18.86 42.80
CA GLN A 637 -20.47 20.14 42.69
C GLN A 637 -21.19 21.26 43.49
N PRO A 638 -20.65 22.49 43.77
CA PRO A 638 -19.73 23.30 42.93
C PRO A 638 -18.71 24.26 43.65
N GLY A 639 -18.04 25.13 42.86
CA GLY A 639 -17.22 26.29 43.29
C GLY A 639 -15.72 26.08 43.04
N GLN A 640 -14.94 26.83 42.22
CA GLN A 640 -14.83 28.26 41.83
C GLN A 640 -13.95 29.15 42.75
N GLN A 641 -13.20 30.07 42.10
CA GLN A 641 -12.38 31.18 42.65
C GLN A 641 -11.02 30.78 43.28
N ALA A 642 -9.96 31.61 43.28
CA ALA A 642 -9.57 32.74 42.41
C ALA A 642 -8.07 33.08 42.64
N TRP A 643 -7.48 33.96 41.82
CA TRP A 643 -6.08 34.43 41.94
C TRP A 643 -5.83 35.33 43.16
N GLY A 644 -4.63 35.26 43.76
CA GLY A 644 -4.20 36.23 44.78
C GLY A 644 -2.77 36.02 45.35
N ALA A 645 -1.90 37.01 45.15
CA ALA A 645 -0.62 37.27 45.84
C ALA A 645 -0.50 38.82 45.99
N PRO A 646 0.43 39.42 46.77
CA PRO A 646 1.66 38.86 47.35
C PRO A 646 2.02 39.34 48.80
N GLN A 647 3.29 39.08 49.20
CA GLN A 647 4.10 39.72 50.27
C GLN A 647 3.78 39.44 51.76
N GLY A 648 4.84 39.11 52.53
CA GLY A 648 4.82 38.98 54.00
C GLY A 648 5.94 38.09 54.57
N GLN A 649 7.08 38.67 54.95
CA GLN A 649 8.19 38.02 55.69
C GLN A 649 7.99 38.15 57.22
N PRO A 650 8.80 37.54 58.13
CA PRO A 650 10.09 36.85 57.93
C PRO A 650 10.31 35.49 58.67
N GLY A 651 11.40 34.80 58.32
CA GLY A 651 12.33 34.26 59.34
C GLY A 651 12.43 32.75 59.58
N GLN A 652 13.44 32.12 58.96
CA GLN A 652 14.35 31.17 59.65
C GLN A 652 15.63 30.93 58.83
N GLN A 653 16.73 30.56 59.48
CA GLN A 653 18.05 30.37 58.86
C GLN A 653 18.26 28.90 58.42
N PRO A 654 18.96 28.65 57.30
CA PRO A 654 19.42 27.30 56.95
C PRO A 654 20.68 26.92 57.76
N PRO A 655 20.93 25.61 58.01
CA PRO A 655 22.22 25.11 58.48
C PRO A 655 23.28 25.17 57.37
N ALA A 656 24.55 25.11 57.77
CA ALA A 656 25.70 25.24 56.88
C ALA A 656 26.01 23.96 56.06
N PRO A 657 26.71 24.07 54.91
CA PRO A 657 27.31 22.93 54.22
C PRO A 657 28.40 22.26 55.05
N GLN A 658 28.78 21.04 54.66
CA GLN A 658 29.83 20.26 55.31
C GLN A 658 30.84 19.82 54.23
N ASP A 659 32.11 20.21 54.40
CA ASP A 659 33.21 19.86 53.51
C ASP A 659 33.77 18.47 53.83
N ASP A 660 34.18 17.71 52.80
CA ASP A 660 35.43 16.94 52.79
C ASP A 660 35.86 16.66 51.33
N PRO A 661 37.17 16.72 50.95
CA PRO A 661 37.59 16.79 49.55
C PRO A 661 38.25 15.53 48.99
N SER A 662 38.31 15.42 47.65
CA SER A 662 39.23 14.50 46.97
C SER A 662 39.68 15.03 45.59
N GLU A 663 40.35 16.17 45.55
CA GLU A 663 41.05 16.65 44.33
C GLU A 663 42.34 15.85 44.10
N GLN A 664 42.55 15.37 42.87
CA GLN A 664 43.84 14.82 42.44
C GLN A 664 44.71 15.91 41.79
N THR A 665 45.60 16.51 42.58
CA THR A 665 46.52 17.55 42.10
C THR A 665 47.58 16.98 41.16
N ILE A 666 47.47 17.26 39.85
CA ILE A 666 48.55 16.99 38.89
C ILE A 666 49.70 17.99 39.12
N VAL A 667 50.81 17.49 39.66
CA VAL A 667 51.99 18.30 39.97
C VAL A 667 52.80 18.60 38.70
N ARG A 668 53.04 19.89 38.45
CA ARG A 668 53.82 20.40 37.33
C ARG A 668 55.33 20.44 37.70
N PRO A 669 56.22 19.70 37.00
CA PRO A 669 57.66 19.78 37.26
C PRO A 669 58.25 21.13 36.78
N PRO A 670 59.34 21.62 37.41
CA PRO A 670 59.98 22.88 37.06
C PRO A 670 60.85 22.76 35.80
N ALA A 671 61.12 23.90 35.15
CA ALA A 671 62.10 23.98 34.06
C ALA A 671 63.53 23.76 34.60
N GLY A 672 64.28 22.87 33.95
CA GLY A 672 65.69 22.58 34.24
C GLY A 672 66.54 22.66 32.97
N ASP A 673 67.71 23.27 33.10
CA ASP A 673 68.67 23.49 32.01
C ASP A 673 69.40 22.18 31.63
N THR A 674 69.45 21.86 30.34
CA THR A 674 70.35 20.85 29.78
C THR A 674 70.93 21.34 28.46
N SER A 675 72.23 21.57 28.43
CA SER A 675 72.98 21.92 27.23
C SER A 675 73.96 20.81 26.83
N GLN A 676 74.26 20.75 25.53
CA GLN A 676 75.31 19.94 24.86
C GLN A 676 75.06 18.44 24.57
N PHE A 677 75.73 17.97 23.51
CA PHE A 677 75.95 16.59 23.04
C PHE A 677 74.72 15.76 22.56
N GLU A 678 74.76 14.99 21.46
CA GLU A 678 75.73 14.95 20.33
C GLU A 678 75.06 14.39 19.03
N ARG A 679 75.59 14.82 17.86
CA ARG A 679 75.46 14.36 16.45
C ARG A 679 74.35 13.37 15.98
N PRO A 680 73.79 13.58 14.77
CA PRO A 680 73.09 12.53 14.01
C PRO A 680 74.05 11.54 13.32
N GLN A 681 73.52 10.41 12.84
CA GLN A 681 74.15 9.50 11.87
C GLN A 681 73.23 9.26 10.66
N ASP A 682 73.84 8.92 9.52
CA ASP A 682 73.19 8.81 8.21
C ASP A 682 72.32 7.55 8.00
N PRO A 683 71.33 7.58 7.08
CA PRO A 683 70.56 6.41 6.68
C PRO A 683 71.34 5.46 5.75
N PRO A 684 71.07 4.15 5.78
CA PRO A 684 71.66 3.19 4.85
C PRO A 684 71.08 3.33 3.44
N ARG A 685 71.93 3.16 2.42
CA ARG A 685 71.51 2.84 1.05
C ARG A 685 71.64 1.33 0.82
N HIS A 686 70.68 0.75 0.11
CA HIS A 686 70.93 -0.33 -0.84
C HIS A 686 69.94 -0.26 -2.00
#